data_AF-A0A2V4DIK0-F1
#
_entry.id   AF-A0A2V4DIK0-F1
#
_cell.length_a   1.000
_cell.length_b   1.000
_cell.length_c   1.000
_cell.angle_alpha   90.00
_cell.angle_beta   90.00
_cell.angle_gamma   90.00
#
_symmetry.space_group_name_H-M   'P 1'
#
loop_
_entity.id
_entity.type
_entity.pdbx_description
1 polymer ?
#
loop_
_entity_poly.entity_id
_entity_poly.type
_entity_poly.pdbx_seq_one_letter_code
_entity_poly.pdbx_strand_id
1 'polypeptide(L)'
;MANKNTVFIVVGVLLAAFNIAVVGTVATGAVEGAVQSAFQTHTKDTICANDDCSEVNEDWATSSSERSYYAWDLVNYEDVLANPMTEQQFEQVGPVVYEITAERTLVEHDAEAGTISYTEVKSFTWAGGTPSNAEVTNLNILFEPQRVGATSTFIGIVASMTQAGFAAGMIENDMEVGVPSQRTASDLDSTLVDLATTLSNEQVASKNMAMQAYATWNSTSEASAVYNMTLINGSEETVNTWSEPDFSDGLEFAFRQADDPGDSSVSISLDSKWGPAVFLGLGNPGSSISDLMANPEGNPSMVRATLFGYLAMQNETIPDFAETFVRDQAMYALVGGVFASKGGGDANWADDMDEVEDRFYEVSGSRISNHDSLYDLLWGMDGGTPRGILVSDSGGIMWGLGLILSTALENPFAVMLDYNIGISDVAKIGEYGGNWLLGNTDHPMILNGGSGTLNATEYLYAQFAGPDPLTGGFSSASLNVGGIWGAFLGNTYSVSGDDVVLSYSEVENILYGPMGITTAAAVGFLYGEVTGHTLPVDPITMVPQTGGVELEWNTALVSQIYGIDENSAAALRYFVYELMFNTQIPNLLGSLFGEEATGFPGATKWVSHTVDQWLFGWRDPLMASIEGNQNNLTYGWQSLETNKTYFGSVSQHAPNGVSTGDGTLYKVCTGENPDCDTGETLEQDGSPYLAWRTPEMEEDTYGMIGNESLAGTSGGFITGEGDLLNLGDYAICSPLQQADSDHLGLLTETWTCHIDGNERLIQGKLINSHSALDIFPGAVPIYFAADVELKVQPTARIIVAGASESYFYIDMRPMHEQGSSSPEMSDMQAVFKIESGGGADAETVELMQSGIVDNQKQFTYWTNFDTDGGSFFIDQVTAAIYLGAIVLVIMGVLGIIRSGATESPALGATEDETETEKADEVDDDLLNQTGGDF
;
A
#
# COMPACT_ATOMS: atom_id res chain seq x y z
N MET A 1 9.01 -100.26 5.47
CA MET A 1 10.09 -99.42 6.06
C MET A 1 10.59 -98.51 4.96
N ALA A 2 10.55 -97.19 5.14
CA ALA A 2 11.01 -96.24 4.13
C ALA A 2 12.53 -96.36 3.92
N ASN A 3 13.00 -96.18 2.68
CA ASN A 3 14.43 -96.14 2.38
C ASN A 3 15.03 -94.88 3.04
N LYS A 4 16.13 -95.02 3.80
CA LYS A 4 16.78 -93.91 4.51
C LYS A 4 17.12 -92.74 3.58
N ASN A 5 17.48 -93.03 2.32
CA ASN A 5 17.83 -92.00 1.34
C ASN A 5 16.60 -91.16 0.95
N THR A 6 15.43 -91.78 0.81
CA THR A 6 14.15 -91.08 0.59
C THR A 6 13.74 -90.26 1.81
N VAL A 7 14.02 -90.75 3.03
CA VAL A 7 13.76 -89.98 4.27
C VAL A 7 14.61 -88.71 4.32
N PHE A 8 15.89 -88.75 3.92
CA PHE A 8 16.72 -87.53 3.90
C PHE A 8 16.24 -86.49 2.89
N ILE A 9 15.78 -86.89 1.69
CA ILE A 9 15.17 -85.96 0.73
C ILE A 9 13.88 -85.37 1.28
N VAL A 10 12.96 -86.21 1.81
CA VAL A 10 11.69 -85.75 2.36
C VAL A 10 11.89 -84.82 3.56
N VAL A 11 12.83 -85.12 4.47
CA VAL A 11 13.14 -84.25 5.61
C VAL A 11 13.82 -82.96 5.16
N GLY A 12 14.71 -82.98 4.17
CA GLY A 12 15.30 -81.76 3.61
C GLY A 12 14.27 -80.86 2.93
N VAL A 13 13.34 -81.42 2.15
CA VAL A 13 12.23 -80.68 1.54
C VAL A 13 11.24 -80.17 2.60
N LEU A 14 10.94 -80.95 3.65
CA LEU A 14 10.10 -80.50 4.76
C LEU A 14 10.78 -79.41 5.61
N LEU A 15 12.10 -79.43 5.76
CA LEU A 15 12.85 -78.35 6.43
C LEU A 15 12.81 -77.06 5.61
N ALA A 16 13.01 -77.13 4.29
CA ALA A 16 12.84 -75.98 3.41
C ALA A 16 11.40 -75.45 3.44
N ALA A 17 10.40 -76.34 3.39
CA ALA A 17 8.98 -75.96 3.48
C ALA A 17 8.61 -75.37 4.85
N PHE A 18 9.19 -75.87 5.95
CA PHE A 18 9.03 -75.29 7.29
C PHE A 18 9.68 -73.91 7.38
N ASN A 19 10.85 -73.72 6.76
CA ASN A 19 11.52 -72.43 6.68
C ASN A 19 10.66 -71.39 5.93
N ILE A 20 9.97 -71.80 4.85
CA ILE A 20 9.11 -70.93 4.04
C ILE A 20 7.74 -70.67 4.70
N ALA A 21 7.11 -71.70 5.28
CA ALA A 21 5.72 -71.67 5.73
C ALA A 21 5.53 -71.38 7.23
N VAL A 22 6.60 -71.43 8.03
CA VAL A 22 6.55 -71.17 9.49
C VAL A 22 7.60 -70.16 9.91
N VAL A 23 8.87 -70.34 9.54
CA VAL A 23 9.93 -69.39 9.98
C VAL A 23 9.81 -68.08 9.22
N GLY A 24 9.70 -68.13 7.89
CA GLY A 24 9.53 -66.95 7.03
C GLY A 24 8.25 -66.18 7.33
N THR A 25 7.10 -66.86 7.46
CA THR A 25 5.83 -66.19 7.81
C THR A 25 5.82 -65.56 9.20
N VAL A 26 6.57 -66.10 10.17
CA VAL A 26 6.73 -65.47 11.49
C VAL A 26 7.75 -64.33 11.47
N ALA A 27 8.83 -64.46 10.69
CA ALA A 27 9.83 -63.42 10.53
C ALA A 27 9.25 -62.21 9.77
N THR A 28 8.80 -62.39 8.53
CA THR A 28 8.24 -61.31 7.70
C THR A 28 6.98 -60.71 8.32
N GLY A 29 6.17 -61.51 9.02
CA GLY A 29 4.97 -61.04 9.72
C GLY A 29 5.22 -60.28 11.03
N ALA A 30 6.46 -60.26 11.53
CA ALA A 30 6.86 -59.43 12.66
C ALA A 30 7.55 -58.12 12.23
N VAL A 31 8.04 -58.04 11.00
CA VAL A 31 8.80 -56.89 10.47
C VAL A 31 7.93 -55.64 10.37
N GLU A 32 6.68 -55.74 9.91
CA GLU A 32 5.77 -54.60 9.77
C GLU A 32 5.59 -53.84 11.11
N GLY A 33 5.25 -54.54 12.18
CA GLY A 33 5.12 -53.94 13.52
C GLY A 33 6.46 -53.50 14.15
N ALA A 34 7.57 -54.15 13.80
CA ALA A 34 8.90 -53.73 14.26
C ALA A 34 9.35 -52.44 13.56
N VAL A 35 9.07 -52.29 12.26
CA VAL A 35 9.34 -51.08 11.47
C VAL A 35 8.46 -49.93 11.96
N GLN A 36 7.16 -50.15 12.14
CA GLN A 36 6.27 -49.12 12.73
C GLN A 36 6.75 -48.68 14.11
N SER A 37 7.16 -49.61 14.98
CA SER A 37 7.73 -49.28 16.29
C SER A 37 9.09 -48.58 16.24
N ALA A 38 9.88 -48.78 15.17
CA ALA A 38 11.18 -48.13 14.98
C ALA A 38 11.06 -46.72 14.39
N PHE A 39 10.00 -46.45 13.62
CA PHE A 39 9.69 -45.13 13.09
C PHE A 39 8.76 -44.31 13.99
N GLN A 40 8.15 -44.91 15.01
CA GLN A 40 7.25 -44.22 15.95
C GLN A 40 7.88 -43.00 16.60
N THR A 41 9.12 -43.07 17.09
CA THR A 41 9.80 -41.92 17.73
C THR A 41 10.75 -41.18 16.78
N HIS A 42 10.69 -41.45 15.47
CA HIS A 42 11.69 -41.00 14.51
C HIS A 42 11.94 -39.49 14.52
N THR A 43 10.90 -38.67 14.69
CA THR A 43 11.03 -37.22 14.81
C THR A 43 11.90 -36.84 16.01
N LYS A 44 11.69 -37.47 17.18
CA LYS A 44 12.56 -37.27 18.34
C LYS A 44 13.97 -37.77 18.07
N ASP A 45 14.11 -38.97 17.54
CA ASP A 45 15.41 -39.63 17.37
C ASP A 45 16.29 -38.91 16.32
N THR A 46 15.67 -38.20 15.36
CA THR A 46 16.34 -37.28 14.43
C THR A 46 16.74 -35.95 15.08
N ILE A 47 15.94 -35.40 16.00
CA ILE A 47 16.22 -34.13 16.67
C ILE A 47 17.26 -34.30 17.80
N CYS A 48 17.04 -35.25 18.69
CA CYS A 48 17.75 -35.43 19.95
C CYS A 48 18.91 -36.43 19.77
N ALA A 49 20.11 -36.05 20.22
CA ALA A 49 21.27 -36.95 20.26
C ALA A 49 21.25 -37.93 21.46
N ASN A 50 20.31 -37.73 22.40
CA ASN A 50 20.17 -38.54 23.61
C ASN A 50 18.70 -38.63 24.11
N ASP A 51 18.42 -39.65 24.94
CA ASP A 51 17.06 -39.99 25.39
C ASP A 51 16.30 -38.85 26.10
N ASP A 52 17.02 -37.94 26.76
CA ASP A 52 16.48 -36.81 27.51
C ASP A 52 16.50 -35.46 26.75
N CYS A 53 16.85 -35.50 25.46
CA CYS A 53 16.95 -34.35 24.56
C CYS A 53 17.78 -33.17 25.11
N SER A 54 18.76 -33.45 25.97
CA SER A 54 19.70 -32.44 26.48
C SER A 54 20.81 -32.09 25.49
N GLU A 55 21.01 -32.94 24.47
CA GLU A 55 21.90 -32.72 23.32
C GLU A 55 21.10 -32.97 22.03
N VAL A 56 21.37 -32.21 20.96
CA VAL A 56 20.72 -32.34 19.64
C VAL A 56 21.69 -32.86 18.58
N ASN A 57 21.17 -33.54 17.55
CA ASN A 57 21.99 -34.01 16.45
C ASN A 57 22.49 -32.83 15.59
N GLU A 58 23.80 -32.78 15.30
CA GLU A 58 24.41 -31.68 14.54
C GLU A 58 23.80 -31.56 13.12
N ASP A 59 23.52 -32.69 12.46
CA ASP A 59 22.93 -32.75 11.11
C ASP A 59 21.45 -32.30 11.06
N TRP A 60 20.75 -32.32 12.20
CA TRP A 60 19.41 -31.71 12.32
C TRP A 60 19.51 -30.23 12.68
N ALA A 61 20.41 -29.88 13.61
CA ALA A 61 20.63 -28.51 14.06
C ALA A 61 21.16 -27.60 12.94
N THR A 62 21.85 -28.15 11.94
CA THR A 62 22.24 -27.45 10.71
C THR A 62 22.05 -28.36 9.50
N SER A 63 21.13 -28.00 8.60
CA SER A 63 20.87 -28.74 7.36
C SER A 63 20.97 -27.85 6.13
N SER A 64 21.49 -28.37 5.02
CA SER A 64 21.53 -27.69 3.71
C SER A 64 20.54 -28.32 2.72
N SER A 65 19.96 -27.51 1.84
CA SER A 65 19.10 -27.93 0.72
C SER A 65 19.23 -26.98 -0.47
N GLU A 66 18.88 -27.44 -1.68
CA GLU A 66 18.86 -26.59 -2.87
C GLU A 66 17.42 -26.21 -3.27
N ARG A 67 17.23 -24.98 -3.75
CA ARG A 67 15.96 -24.49 -4.30
C ARG A 67 16.23 -23.63 -5.54
N SER A 68 15.43 -23.84 -6.58
CA SER A 68 15.50 -23.10 -7.84
C SER A 68 14.35 -22.10 -7.91
N TYR A 69 14.65 -20.88 -8.34
CA TYR A 69 13.68 -19.80 -8.49
C TYR A 69 13.64 -19.32 -9.93
N TYR A 70 12.44 -18.96 -10.39
CA TYR A 70 12.21 -18.34 -11.68
C TYR A 70 11.29 -17.13 -11.51
N ALA A 71 11.61 -16.04 -12.19
CA ALA A 71 10.76 -14.86 -12.29
C ALA A 71 10.31 -14.66 -13.74
N TRP A 72 9.35 -13.76 -13.96
CA TRP A 72 8.96 -13.31 -15.29
C TRP A 72 9.24 -11.81 -15.42
N ASP A 73 10.13 -11.46 -16.33
CA ASP A 73 10.59 -10.09 -16.60
C ASP A 73 9.70 -9.39 -17.62
N LEU A 74 9.27 -8.16 -17.32
CA LEU A 74 8.47 -7.31 -18.20
C LEU A 74 9.35 -6.67 -19.29
N VAL A 75 9.63 -7.43 -20.35
CA VAL A 75 10.59 -7.03 -21.40
C VAL A 75 10.17 -5.81 -22.23
N ASN A 76 8.89 -5.42 -22.20
CA ASN A 76 8.37 -4.22 -22.86
C ASN A 76 7.99 -3.09 -21.88
N TYR A 77 8.63 -3.03 -20.70
CA TYR A 77 8.35 -2.03 -19.66
C TYR A 77 8.26 -0.58 -20.18
N GLU A 78 9.18 -0.13 -21.01
CA GLU A 78 9.19 1.23 -21.59
C GLU A 78 7.91 1.55 -22.41
N ASP A 79 7.39 0.57 -23.16
CA ASP A 79 6.16 0.73 -23.97
C ASP A 79 4.89 0.69 -23.09
N VAL A 80 4.95 0.00 -21.95
CA VAL A 80 3.88 -0.07 -20.93
C VAL A 80 3.86 1.21 -20.08
N LEU A 81 5.03 1.76 -19.74
CA LEU A 81 5.18 3.03 -19.03
C LEU A 81 4.71 4.20 -19.88
N ALA A 82 5.06 4.22 -21.17
CA ALA A 82 4.63 5.26 -22.10
C ALA A 82 3.13 5.18 -22.45
N ASN A 83 2.51 4.01 -22.34
CA ASN A 83 1.08 3.79 -22.55
C ASN A 83 0.57 2.61 -21.70
N PRO A 84 -0.12 2.87 -20.58
CA PRO A 84 -0.66 1.81 -19.71
C PRO A 84 -1.67 0.86 -20.38
N MET A 85 -2.18 1.20 -21.58
CA MET A 85 -3.04 0.33 -22.39
C MET A 85 -2.24 -0.65 -23.28
N THR A 86 -0.91 -0.61 -23.27
CA THR A 86 -0.06 -1.58 -23.97
C THR A 86 -0.09 -2.92 -23.24
N GLU A 87 -0.33 -4.00 -23.99
CA GLU A 87 -0.29 -5.38 -23.48
C GLU A 87 1.11 -5.72 -22.94
N GLN A 88 1.18 -6.22 -21.72
CA GLN A 88 2.42 -6.60 -21.04
C GLN A 88 3.03 -7.86 -21.67
N GLN A 89 4.34 -7.87 -21.87
CA GLN A 89 5.08 -9.01 -22.42
C GLN A 89 6.09 -9.51 -21.40
N PHE A 90 5.94 -10.76 -21.00
CA PHE A 90 6.73 -11.38 -19.94
C PHE A 90 7.63 -12.50 -20.47
N GLU A 91 8.92 -12.45 -20.16
CA GLU A 91 9.88 -13.53 -20.45
C GLU A 91 10.42 -14.18 -19.17
N GLN A 92 10.54 -15.51 -19.15
CA GLN A 92 10.97 -16.25 -17.96
C GLN A 92 12.50 -16.10 -17.73
N VAL A 93 12.87 -15.70 -16.52
CA VAL A 93 14.25 -15.60 -16.03
C VAL A 93 14.50 -16.67 -14.98
N GLY A 94 15.44 -17.58 -15.24
CA GLY A 94 15.84 -18.63 -14.28
C GLY A 94 16.37 -19.90 -14.95
N PRO A 95 16.69 -20.97 -14.18
CA PRO A 95 16.66 -20.99 -12.72
C PRO A 95 17.77 -20.15 -12.11
N VAL A 96 17.48 -19.39 -11.05
CA VAL A 96 18.48 -18.94 -10.08
C VAL A 96 18.47 -19.95 -8.94
N VAL A 97 19.59 -20.65 -8.71
CA VAL A 97 19.67 -21.73 -7.71
C VAL A 97 20.36 -21.22 -6.46
N TYR A 98 19.74 -21.43 -5.30
CA TYR A 98 20.34 -21.13 -3.99
C TYR A 98 20.51 -22.40 -3.17
N GLU A 99 21.65 -22.48 -2.48
CA GLU A 99 21.85 -23.34 -1.32
C GLU A 99 21.25 -22.63 -0.09
N ILE A 100 20.36 -23.32 0.61
CA ILE A 100 19.65 -22.85 1.81
C ILE A 100 20.22 -23.58 3.02
N THR A 101 20.91 -22.86 3.90
CA THR A 101 21.32 -23.38 5.21
C THR A 101 20.27 -22.99 6.24
N ALA A 102 19.62 -24.00 6.84
CA ALA A 102 18.72 -23.83 7.98
C ALA A 102 19.47 -24.13 9.29
N GLU A 103 19.49 -23.15 10.20
CA GLU A 103 20.00 -23.26 11.57
C GLU A 103 18.80 -23.46 12.53
N ARG A 104 18.80 -24.55 13.31
CA ARG A 104 17.72 -24.88 14.26
C ARG A 104 18.21 -24.84 15.71
N THR A 105 17.39 -24.28 16.59
CA THR A 105 17.64 -24.25 18.04
C THR A 105 16.49 -24.89 18.79
N LEU A 106 16.75 -25.97 19.53
CA LEU A 106 15.77 -26.59 20.43
C LEU A 106 15.38 -25.60 21.54
N VAL A 107 14.07 -25.42 21.73
CA VAL A 107 13.49 -24.56 22.78
C VAL A 107 13.00 -25.40 23.95
N GLU A 108 12.21 -26.44 23.69
CA GLU A 108 11.59 -27.29 24.71
C GLU A 108 11.30 -28.70 24.18
N HIS A 109 11.36 -29.69 25.08
CA HIS A 109 10.89 -31.06 24.86
C HIS A 109 9.95 -31.43 26.02
N ASP A 110 8.71 -31.81 25.68
CA ASP A 110 7.72 -32.34 26.63
C ASP A 110 7.39 -33.79 26.24
N ALA A 111 7.96 -34.74 26.99
CA ALA A 111 7.73 -36.17 26.79
C ALA A 111 6.37 -36.67 27.33
N GLU A 112 5.65 -35.90 28.16
CA GLU A 112 4.29 -36.25 28.59
C GLU A 112 3.26 -35.82 27.54
N ALA A 113 3.43 -34.64 26.94
CA ALA A 113 2.65 -34.20 25.79
C ALA A 113 3.04 -34.93 24.50
N GLY A 114 4.31 -35.35 24.37
CA GLY A 114 4.89 -35.93 23.17
C GLY A 114 5.28 -34.88 22.13
N THR A 115 5.71 -33.69 22.54
CA THR A 115 5.98 -32.55 21.64
C THR A 115 7.39 -31.98 21.79
N ILE A 116 7.95 -31.47 20.71
CA ILE A 116 9.18 -30.67 20.69
C ILE A 116 8.88 -29.30 20.08
N SER A 117 9.46 -28.24 20.67
CA SER A 117 9.47 -26.89 20.10
C SER A 117 10.89 -26.47 19.73
N TYR A 118 11.06 -25.87 18.55
CA TYR A 118 12.35 -25.35 18.07
C TYR A 118 12.17 -24.08 17.22
N THR A 119 13.18 -23.20 17.22
CA THR A 119 13.25 -22.10 16.23
C THR A 119 14.07 -22.51 15.02
N GLU A 120 13.70 -22.02 13.84
CA GLU A 120 14.45 -22.18 12.59
C GLU A 120 14.76 -20.83 11.94
N VAL A 121 16.04 -20.62 11.58
CA VAL A 121 16.52 -19.45 10.84
C VAL A 121 17.17 -19.91 9.54
N LYS A 122 16.81 -19.30 8.41
CA LYS A 122 17.34 -19.64 7.08
C LYS A 122 18.35 -18.61 6.59
N SER A 123 19.35 -19.09 5.84
CA SER A 123 20.30 -18.26 5.11
C SER A 123 20.53 -18.82 3.71
N PHE A 124 20.63 -17.93 2.73
CA PHE A 124 20.63 -18.28 1.31
C PHE A 124 21.95 -17.87 0.66
N THR A 125 22.56 -18.78 -0.11
CA THR A 125 23.79 -18.54 -0.87
C THR A 125 23.59 -18.96 -2.32
N TRP A 126 23.92 -18.10 -3.28
CA TRP A 126 23.79 -18.45 -4.71
C TRP A 126 24.72 -19.62 -5.06
N ALA A 127 24.13 -20.71 -5.55
CA ALA A 127 24.80 -21.96 -5.89
C ALA A 127 25.03 -22.14 -7.40
N GLY A 128 24.16 -21.57 -8.24
CA GLY A 128 24.33 -21.65 -9.69
C GLY A 128 23.12 -21.21 -10.53
N GLY A 129 23.13 -21.62 -11.79
CA GLY A 129 22.12 -21.20 -12.78
C GLY A 129 22.37 -19.79 -13.30
N THR A 130 21.28 -19.06 -13.52
CA THR A 130 21.28 -17.61 -13.79
C THR A 130 21.89 -16.85 -12.61
N PRO A 131 22.68 -15.79 -12.84
CA PRO A 131 23.25 -14.99 -11.74
C PRO A 131 22.18 -14.37 -10.85
N SER A 132 22.38 -14.41 -9.53
CA SER A 132 21.45 -13.81 -8.55
C SER A 132 21.31 -12.28 -8.67
N ASN A 133 22.29 -11.64 -9.30
CA ASN A 133 22.29 -10.22 -9.61
C ASN A 133 21.69 -9.89 -11.00
N ALA A 134 21.02 -10.83 -11.66
CA ALA A 134 20.21 -10.54 -12.83
C ALA A 134 19.05 -9.61 -12.44
N GLU A 135 18.86 -8.53 -13.21
CA GLU A 135 17.74 -7.61 -13.03
C GLU A 135 16.47 -8.20 -13.63
N VAL A 136 15.35 -8.00 -12.93
CA VAL A 136 14.00 -8.40 -13.33
C VAL A 136 13.06 -7.24 -13.03
N THR A 137 12.28 -6.82 -14.01
CA THR A 137 11.21 -5.85 -13.88
C THR A 137 9.89 -6.57 -13.70
N ASN A 138 9.24 -6.41 -12.55
CA ASN A 138 8.01 -7.15 -12.21
C ASN A 138 7.04 -6.27 -11.42
N LEU A 139 5.86 -6.80 -11.08
CA LEU A 139 4.85 -6.11 -10.29
C LEU A 139 5.43 -5.71 -8.91
N ASN A 140 5.29 -4.44 -8.56
CA ASN A 140 5.42 -4.00 -7.17
C ASN A 140 4.17 -4.40 -6.39
N ILE A 141 4.24 -5.48 -5.62
CA ILE A 141 3.12 -5.94 -4.79
C ILE A 141 2.66 -4.93 -3.73
N LEU A 142 3.45 -3.88 -3.47
CA LEU A 142 3.08 -2.83 -2.51
C LEU A 142 2.30 -1.67 -3.15
N PHE A 143 2.37 -1.48 -4.47
CA PHE A 143 1.84 -0.27 -5.11
C PHE A 143 0.31 -0.16 -5.06
N GLU A 144 -0.39 -1.22 -5.45
CA GLU A 144 -1.85 -1.24 -5.47
C GLU A 144 -2.44 -1.16 -4.04
N PRO A 145 -1.90 -1.87 -3.02
CA PRO A 145 -2.33 -1.69 -1.63
C PRO A 145 -2.00 -0.30 -1.08
N GLN A 146 -0.83 0.27 -1.41
CA GLN A 146 -0.47 1.65 -1.06
C GLN A 146 -1.45 2.65 -1.69
N ARG A 147 -1.86 2.46 -2.95
CA ARG A 147 -2.84 3.35 -3.61
C ARG A 147 -4.19 3.32 -2.92
N VAL A 148 -4.71 2.15 -2.57
CA VAL A 148 -5.97 2.00 -1.83
C VAL A 148 -5.84 2.60 -0.43
N GLY A 149 -4.84 2.16 0.34
CA GLY A 149 -4.64 2.58 1.74
C GLY A 149 -4.33 4.06 1.93
N ALA A 150 -3.59 4.68 1.01
CA ALA A 150 -3.22 6.09 1.08
C ALA A 150 -4.32 7.05 0.58
N THR A 151 -5.46 6.55 0.08
CA THR A 151 -6.50 7.41 -0.54
C THR A 151 -7.03 8.46 0.42
N SER A 152 -7.38 8.09 1.65
CA SER A 152 -7.86 9.02 2.68
C SER A 152 -6.81 10.07 3.04
N THR A 153 -5.55 9.63 3.21
CA THR A 153 -4.39 10.49 3.49
C THR A 153 -4.17 11.50 2.37
N PHE A 154 -4.19 11.10 1.11
CA PHE A 154 -3.97 12.01 -0.02
C PHE A 154 -5.12 12.99 -0.24
N ILE A 155 -6.38 12.59 -0.03
CA ILE A 155 -7.51 13.54 -0.03
C ILE A 155 -7.33 14.56 1.11
N GLY A 156 -6.91 14.12 2.29
CA GLY A 156 -6.56 15.00 3.42
C GLY A 156 -5.39 15.96 3.11
N ILE A 157 -4.37 15.50 2.39
CA ILE A 157 -3.24 16.34 1.93
C ILE A 157 -3.75 17.39 0.93
N VAL A 158 -4.55 17.02 -0.07
CA VAL A 158 -5.12 17.97 -1.04
C VAL A 158 -6.01 19.02 -0.36
N ALA A 159 -6.81 18.63 0.62
CA ALA A 159 -7.59 19.56 1.44
C ALA A 159 -6.69 20.54 2.22
N SER A 160 -5.67 20.03 2.90
CA SER A 160 -4.70 20.84 3.66
C SER A 160 -3.87 21.77 2.77
N MET A 161 -3.53 21.34 1.55
CA MET A 161 -2.79 22.15 0.58
C MET A 161 -3.69 23.21 -0.09
N THR A 162 -4.99 22.95 -0.22
CA THR A 162 -5.97 23.99 -0.62
C THR A 162 -6.01 25.12 0.42
N GLN A 163 -5.99 24.77 1.72
CA GLN A 163 -5.85 25.75 2.80
C GLN A 163 -4.49 26.48 2.76
N ALA A 164 -3.40 25.76 2.42
CA ALA A 164 -2.07 26.36 2.28
C ALA A 164 -1.98 27.33 1.08
N GLY A 165 -2.65 27.05 -0.04
CA GLY A 165 -2.73 27.97 -1.17
C GLY A 165 -3.52 29.24 -0.87
N PHE A 166 -4.64 29.12 -0.15
CA PHE A 166 -5.34 30.28 0.40
C PHE A 166 -4.44 31.09 1.33
N ALA A 167 -3.80 30.44 2.31
CA ALA A 167 -2.93 31.11 3.26
C ALA A 167 -1.73 31.79 2.58
N ALA A 168 -1.12 31.18 1.56
CA ALA A 168 -0.06 31.78 0.76
C ALA A 168 -0.55 33.04 0.03
N GLY A 169 -1.69 32.97 -0.66
CA GLY A 169 -2.30 34.13 -1.33
C GLY A 169 -2.72 35.24 -0.35
N MET A 170 -3.18 34.88 0.86
CA MET A 170 -3.48 35.86 1.91
C MET A 170 -2.23 36.52 2.47
N ILE A 171 -1.12 35.79 2.62
CA ILE A 171 0.18 36.37 3.01
C ILE A 171 0.70 37.34 1.94
N GLU A 172 0.59 36.98 0.66
CA GLU A 172 0.96 37.85 -0.45
C GLU A 172 0.10 39.12 -0.49
N ASN A 173 -1.23 38.99 -0.35
CA ASN A 173 -2.15 40.13 -0.23
C ASN A 173 -1.86 41.00 1.01
N ASP A 174 -1.46 40.40 2.14
CA ASP A 174 -1.04 41.13 3.34
C ASP A 174 0.23 41.96 3.09
N MET A 175 1.17 41.45 2.28
CA MET A 175 2.38 42.17 1.89
C MET A 175 2.12 43.22 0.80
N GLU A 176 1.33 42.92 -0.22
CA GLU A 176 1.04 43.80 -1.35
C GLU A 176 0.11 44.96 -0.95
N VAL A 177 -1.00 44.65 -0.27
CA VAL A 177 -2.12 45.57 0.01
C VAL A 177 -2.20 45.90 1.51
N GLY A 178 -2.09 44.88 2.36
CA GLY A 178 -2.27 45.01 3.82
C GLY A 178 -1.26 45.97 4.47
N VAL A 179 0.03 45.80 4.18
CA VAL A 179 1.11 46.64 4.72
C VAL A 179 0.97 48.10 4.29
N PRO A 180 0.87 48.46 2.99
CA PRO A 180 0.64 49.85 2.60
C PRO A 180 -0.65 50.45 3.18
N SER A 181 -1.71 49.66 3.32
CA SER A 181 -2.97 50.10 3.93
C SER A 181 -2.80 50.40 5.42
N GLN A 182 -2.14 49.52 6.19
CA GLN A 182 -1.82 49.72 7.60
C GLN A 182 -0.88 50.91 7.84
N ARG A 183 0.15 51.07 7.00
CA ARG A 183 1.06 52.22 6.99
C ARG A 183 0.31 53.53 6.71
N THR A 184 -0.72 53.48 5.86
CA THR A 184 -1.59 54.62 5.51
C THR A 184 -2.51 54.97 6.67
N ALA A 185 -3.19 53.98 7.24
CA ALA A 185 -4.07 54.13 8.38
C ALA A 185 -3.35 54.77 9.58
N SER A 186 -2.13 54.31 9.87
CA SER A 186 -1.27 54.84 10.93
C SER A 186 -0.86 56.31 10.70
N ASP A 187 -0.62 56.71 9.45
CA ASP A 187 -0.22 58.08 9.08
C ASP A 187 -1.42 59.05 9.11
N LEU A 188 -2.59 58.56 8.65
CA LEU A 188 -3.86 59.28 8.74
C LEU A 188 -4.28 59.48 10.21
N ASP A 189 -4.22 58.42 11.04
CA ASP A 189 -4.48 58.51 12.48
C ASP A 189 -3.52 59.48 13.18
N SER A 190 -2.21 59.34 12.98
CA SER A 190 -1.22 60.24 13.60
C SER A 190 -1.49 61.71 13.23
N THR A 191 -1.84 61.99 11.97
CA THR A 191 -2.20 63.34 11.52
C THR A 191 -3.50 63.83 12.16
N LEU A 192 -4.50 62.96 12.28
CA LEU A 192 -5.79 63.27 12.89
C LEU A 192 -5.67 63.53 14.39
N VAL A 193 -4.86 62.74 15.12
CA VAL A 193 -4.58 62.90 16.55
C VAL A 193 -3.85 64.21 16.85
N ASP A 194 -2.87 64.60 16.03
CA ASP A 194 -2.17 65.90 16.16
C ASP A 194 -3.12 67.08 15.91
N LEU A 195 -4.00 66.98 14.91
CA LEU A 195 -5.05 67.97 14.65
C LEU A 195 -6.08 68.03 15.79
N ALA A 196 -6.57 66.88 16.27
CA ALA A 196 -7.55 66.79 17.35
C ALA A 196 -7.00 67.35 18.67
N THR A 197 -5.71 67.11 18.94
CA THR A 197 -5.00 67.69 20.08
C THR A 197 -4.89 69.21 19.94
N THR A 198 -4.50 69.70 18.76
CA THR A 198 -4.34 71.14 18.47
C THR A 198 -5.67 71.90 18.52
N LEU A 199 -6.75 71.29 18.05
CA LEU A 199 -8.09 71.88 17.92
C LEU A 199 -8.99 71.60 19.13
N SER A 200 -8.58 70.68 20.02
CA SER A 200 -9.34 70.19 21.18
C SER A 200 -10.73 69.62 20.83
N ASN A 201 -10.89 69.11 19.61
CA ASN A 201 -12.13 68.51 19.10
C ASN A 201 -11.81 67.64 17.86
N GLU A 202 -12.22 66.37 17.89
CA GLU A 202 -11.91 65.37 16.86
C GLU A 202 -12.75 65.53 15.59
N GLN A 203 -14.07 65.74 15.71
CA GLN A 203 -14.95 66.09 14.57
C GLN A 203 -14.42 67.28 13.76
N VAL A 204 -13.93 68.31 14.46
CA VAL A 204 -13.32 69.51 13.86
C VAL A 204 -11.95 69.20 13.25
N ALA A 205 -11.21 68.22 13.78
CA ALA A 205 -9.95 67.76 13.20
C ALA A 205 -10.17 66.99 11.89
N SER A 206 -11.10 66.03 11.85
CA SER A 206 -11.48 65.31 10.62
C SER A 206 -11.91 66.29 9.53
N LYS A 207 -12.77 67.27 9.88
CA LYS A 207 -13.16 68.37 8.97
C LYS A 207 -11.96 69.17 8.47
N ASN A 208 -11.04 69.58 9.34
CA ASN A 208 -9.86 70.34 8.92
C ASN A 208 -8.90 69.52 8.05
N MET A 209 -8.80 68.21 8.25
CA MET A 209 -7.99 67.32 7.43
C MET A 209 -8.54 67.22 6.00
N ALA A 210 -9.84 66.94 5.84
CA ALA A 210 -10.49 66.92 4.54
C ALA A 210 -10.47 68.28 3.83
N MET A 211 -10.67 69.39 4.55
CA MET A 211 -10.55 70.75 3.99
C MET A 211 -9.13 71.06 3.49
N GLN A 212 -8.09 70.58 4.17
CA GLN A 212 -6.69 70.75 3.73
C GLN A 212 -6.37 69.88 2.50
N ALA A 213 -6.86 68.64 2.47
CA ALA A 213 -6.78 67.78 1.30
C ALA A 213 -7.49 68.41 0.10
N TYR A 214 -8.71 68.92 0.30
CA TYR A 214 -9.46 69.65 -0.72
C TYR A 214 -8.68 70.85 -1.27
N ALA A 215 -8.15 71.72 -0.41
CA ALA A 215 -7.39 72.88 -0.84
C ALA A 215 -6.11 72.51 -1.61
N THR A 216 -5.50 71.36 -1.28
CA THR A 216 -4.33 70.82 -1.98
C THR A 216 -4.73 70.28 -3.35
N TRP A 217 -5.74 69.42 -3.42
CA TRP A 217 -6.27 68.86 -4.66
C TRP A 217 -6.81 69.93 -5.62
N ASN A 218 -7.61 70.87 -5.13
CA ASN A 218 -8.19 71.96 -5.94
C ASN A 218 -7.13 72.92 -6.52
N SER A 219 -5.86 72.82 -6.08
CA SER A 219 -4.75 73.58 -6.64
C SER A 219 -4.09 72.92 -7.86
N THR A 220 -4.47 71.69 -8.23
CA THR A 220 -3.82 70.93 -9.31
C THR A 220 -4.47 71.09 -10.69
N SER A 221 -3.77 70.61 -11.72
CA SER A 221 -4.25 70.55 -13.10
C SER A 221 -5.44 69.60 -13.27
N GLU A 222 -5.51 68.55 -12.47
CA GLU A 222 -6.51 67.50 -12.52
C GLU A 222 -7.84 68.03 -11.99
N ALA A 223 -7.84 68.68 -10.82
CA ALA A 223 -9.03 69.37 -10.30
C ALA A 223 -9.52 70.46 -11.26
N SER A 224 -8.61 71.20 -11.90
CA SER A 224 -8.96 72.18 -12.94
C SER A 224 -9.65 71.52 -14.15
N ALA A 225 -9.25 70.32 -14.55
CA ALA A 225 -9.88 69.58 -15.64
C ALA A 225 -11.27 69.06 -15.25
N VAL A 226 -11.38 68.44 -14.07
CA VAL A 226 -12.65 67.92 -13.52
C VAL A 226 -13.67 69.05 -13.30
N TYR A 227 -13.24 70.19 -12.74
CA TYR A 227 -14.07 71.38 -12.57
C TYR A 227 -14.70 71.85 -13.88
N ASN A 228 -13.91 71.96 -14.95
CA ASN A 228 -14.41 72.35 -16.28
C ASN A 228 -15.47 71.39 -16.85
N MET A 229 -15.44 70.11 -16.46
CA MET A 229 -16.44 69.11 -16.85
C MET A 229 -17.76 69.23 -16.07
N THR A 230 -17.80 70.04 -15.01
CA THR A 230 -19.02 70.30 -14.20
C THR A 230 -19.76 71.58 -14.57
N LEU A 231 -19.21 72.39 -15.48
CA LEU A 231 -19.80 73.66 -15.91
C LEU A 231 -20.93 73.47 -16.93
N ILE A 232 -22.10 74.04 -16.64
CA ILE A 232 -23.17 74.21 -17.62
C ILE A 232 -22.73 75.27 -18.65
N ASN A 233 -22.90 74.94 -19.93
CA ASN A 233 -22.54 75.78 -21.09
C ASN A 233 -21.08 76.30 -21.09
N GLY A 234 -20.18 75.67 -20.32
CA GLY A 234 -18.77 76.05 -20.23
C GLY A 234 -18.49 77.35 -19.45
N SER A 235 -19.44 77.85 -18.63
CA SER A 235 -19.20 79.05 -17.81
C SER A 235 -20.07 79.22 -16.56
N GLU A 236 -21.11 78.40 -16.35
CA GLU A 236 -21.98 78.48 -15.17
C GLU A 236 -21.80 77.23 -14.29
N GLU A 237 -21.39 77.41 -13.03
CA GLU A 237 -21.51 76.37 -12.00
C GLU A 237 -22.99 76.13 -11.66
N THR A 238 -23.35 74.89 -11.32
CA THR A 238 -24.69 74.54 -10.81
C THR A 238 -24.94 75.02 -9.39
N VAL A 239 -23.91 74.92 -8.52
CA VAL A 239 -23.88 75.33 -7.10
C VAL A 239 -22.42 75.67 -6.75
N ASN A 240 -22.20 76.63 -5.84
CA ASN A 240 -20.86 77.07 -5.38
C ASN A 240 -20.14 76.06 -4.44
N THR A 241 -20.20 74.76 -4.74
CA THR A 241 -19.53 73.70 -3.95
C THR A 241 -18.01 73.68 -4.18
N TRP A 242 -17.52 74.32 -5.26
CA TRP A 242 -16.11 74.36 -5.67
C TRP A 242 -15.25 75.47 -5.03
N SER A 243 -15.85 76.37 -4.25
CA SER A 243 -15.07 77.33 -3.45
C SER A 243 -15.26 77.15 -1.94
N GLU A 244 -16.39 76.58 -1.51
CA GLU A 244 -16.72 76.36 -0.10
C GLU A 244 -17.43 74.99 0.09
N PRO A 245 -16.75 73.85 -0.11
CA PRO A 245 -17.33 72.54 0.21
C PRO A 245 -17.55 72.40 1.71
N ASP A 246 -18.64 71.75 2.11
CA ASP A 246 -19.02 71.59 3.51
C ASP A 246 -18.73 70.20 4.04
N PHE A 247 -17.58 70.02 4.66
CA PHE A 247 -17.22 68.81 5.41
C PHE A 247 -17.73 68.82 6.87
N SER A 248 -18.96 69.31 7.13
CA SER A 248 -19.49 69.42 8.51
C SER A 248 -19.92 68.09 9.16
N ASP A 249 -20.18 67.06 8.37
CA ASP A 249 -20.78 65.80 8.82
C ASP A 249 -20.09 64.58 8.17
N GLY A 250 -20.31 63.39 8.75
CA GLY A 250 -19.86 62.10 8.21
C GLY A 250 -18.37 61.75 8.34
N LEU A 251 -17.47 62.74 8.42
CA LEU A 251 -16.03 62.45 8.44
C LEU A 251 -15.53 61.78 9.72
N GLU A 252 -16.10 62.07 10.89
CA GLU A 252 -15.73 61.34 12.12
C GLU A 252 -16.04 59.85 11.97
N PHE A 253 -17.17 59.52 11.32
CA PHE A 253 -17.53 58.15 11.00
C PHE A 253 -16.53 57.53 10.00
N ALA A 254 -16.24 58.20 8.88
CA ALA A 254 -15.26 57.75 7.89
C ALA A 254 -13.89 57.40 8.50
N PHE A 255 -13.43 58.21 9.46
CA PHE A 255 -12.12 58.02 10.09
C PHE A 255 -12.09 57.06 11.28
N ARG A 256 -13.21 56.83 11.98
CA ARG A 256 -13.21 56.13 13.31
C ARG A 256 -14.27 55.06 13.52
N GLN A 257 -15.30 54.97 12.68
CA GLN A 257 -16.54 54.21 12.97
C GLN A 257 -17.14 53.51 11.75
N ALA A 258 -16.51 53.59 10.58
CA ALA A 258 -16.97 52.87 9.40
C ALA A 258 -16.65 51.38 9.57
N ASP A 259 -17.68 50.54 9.53
CA ASP A 259 -17.59 49.09 9.57
C ASP A 259 -18.28 48.50 8.33
N ASP A 260 -18.00 47.24 8.00
CA ASP A 260 -18.70 46.51 6.94
C ASP A 260 -20.22 46.49 7.22
N PRO A 261 -21.08 46.97 6.29
CA PRO A 261 -22.53 46.97 6.46
C PRO A 261 -23.15 45.59 6.67
N GLY A 262 -22.49 44.51 6.23
CA GLY A 262 -22.89 43.13 6.46
C GLY A 262 -22.33 42.52 7.75
N ASP A 263 -21.23 43.05 8.28
CA ASP A 263 -20.58 42.56 9.51
C ASP A 263 -19.86 43.67 10.29
N SER A 264 -20.50 44.17 11.34
CA SER A 264 -19.93 45.21 12.21
C SER A 264 -18.72 44.77 13.06
N SER A 265 -18.21 43.55 12.92
CA SER A 265 -16.91 43.15 13.48
C SER A 265 -15.73 43.50 12.55
N VAL A 266 -15.99 43.69 11.26
CA VAL A 266 -15.01 44.07 10.25
C VAL A 266 -14.95 45.60 10.13
N SER A 267 -13.96 46.21 10.78
CA SER A 267 -13.79 47.67 10.72
C SER A 267 -13.08 48.12 9.45
N ILE A 268 -13.70 49.05 8.72
CA ILE A 268 -13.21 49.65 7.46
C ILE A 268 -12.91 51.14 7.62
N SER A 269 -12.84 51.67 8.84
CA SER A 269 -12.49 53.06 9.12
C SER A 269 -11.09 53.39 8.62
N LEU A 270 -10.85 54.65 8.22
CA LEU A 270 -9.57 55.04 7.62
C LEU A 270 -8.35 54.95 8.56
N ASP A 271 -8.55 54.65 9.85
CA ASP A 271 -7.53 54.30 10.85
C ASP A 271 -7.37 52.78 11.09
N SER A 272 -8.18 51.93 10.44
CA SER A 272 -8.09 50.47 10.48
C SER A 272 -7.11 49.91 9.43
N LYS A 273 -6.58 48.69 9.65
CA LYS A 273 -5.65 48.02 8.71
C LYS A 273 -6.19 48.04 7.28
N TRP A 274 -7.48 47.77 7.08
CA TRP A 274 -8.06 47.55 5.75
C TRP A 274 -8.87 48.74 5.22
N GLY A 275 -9.21 49.72 6.05
CA GLY A 275 -10.04 50.86 5.62
C GLY A 275 -9.50 51.64 4.43
N PRO A 276 -8.21 52.04 4.40
CA PRO A 276 -7.62 52.71 3.23
C PRO A 276 -7.65 51.85 1.96
N ALA A 277 -7.40 50.54 2.06
CA ALA A 277 -7.52 49.61 0.94
C ALA A 277 -8.96 49.50 0.41
N VAL A 278 -9.96 49.31 1.29
CA VAL A 278 -11.38 49.29 0.91
C VAL A 278 -11.78 50.62 0.25
N PHE A 279 -11.37 51.76 0.84
CA PHE A 279 -11.67 53.10 0.34
C PHE A 279 -11.17 53.31 -1.11
N LEU A 280 -9.96 52.84 -1.42
CA LEU A 280 -9.38 52.98 -2.76
C LEU A 280 -9.85 51.88 -3.72
N GLY A 281 -10.08 50.66 -3.22
CA GLY A 281 -10.55 49.50 -3.98
C GLY A 281 -11.93 49.68 -4.62
N LEU A 282 -12.78 50.55 -4.06
CA LEU A 282 -14.02 51.00 -4.70
C LEU A 282 -13.82 51.74 -6.04
N GLY A 283 -12.58 52.05 -6.41
CA GLY A 283 -12.18 52.59 -7.69
C GLY A 283 -12.07 54.12 -7.73
N ASN A 284 -11.49 54.64 -8.81
CA ASN A 284 -11.31 56.08 -9.00
C ASN A 284 -12.66 56.85 -8.90
N PRO A 285 -12.68 58.07 -8.34
CA PRO A 285 -13.83 58.95 -8.37
C PRO A 285 -14.45 59.07 -9.77
N GLY A 286 -15.76 59.32 -9.82
CA GLY A 286 -16.49 59.41 -11.09
C GLY A 286 -15.86 60.43 -12.06
N SER A 287 -15.96 60.17 -13.36
CA SER A 287 -15.41 61.06 -14.40
C SER A 287 -16.10 62.43 -14.46
N SER A 288 -17.38 62.52 -14.07
CA SER A 288 -18.10 63.79 -13.95
C SER A 288 -19.32 63.66 -13.03
N ILE A 289 -19.86 64.81 -12.60
CA ILE A 289 -21.17 64.88 -11.93
C ILE A 289 -22.28 64.31 -12.83
N SER A 290 -22.18 64.45 -14.16
CA SER A 290 -23.20 63.92 -15.08
C SER A 290 -23.25 62.40 -15.07
N ASP A 291 -22.09 61.74 -15.02
CA ASP A 291 -21.99 60.28 -14.96
C ASP A 291 -22.50 59.76 -13.61
N LEU A 292 -22.20 60.49 -12.54
CA LEU A 292 -22.68 60.20 -11.18
C LEU A 292 -24.20 60.35 -11.07
N MET A 293 -24.79 61.40 -11.65
CA MET A 293 -26.25 61.58 -11.71
C MET A 293 -26.94 60.56 -12.63
N ALA A 294 -26.26 60.04 -13.65
CA ALA A 294 -26.81 59.07 -14.58
C ALA A 294 -26.88 57.65 -14.01
N ASN A 295 -25.94 57.28 -13.13
CA ASN A 295 -25.93 56.01 -12.42
C ASN A 295 -25.44 56.16 -10.97
N PRO A 296 -26.25 56.71 -10.03
CA PRO A 296 -25.80 56.95 -8.66
C PRO A 296 -25.43 55.68 -7.90
N GLU A 297 -26.16 54.58 -8.10
CA GLU A 297 -25.96 53.32 -7.37
C GLU A 297 -24.67 52.60 -7.78
N GLY A 298 -24.22 52.76 -9.03
CA GLY A 298 -22.98 52.17 -9.56
C GLY A 298 -21.82 53.15 -9.72
N ASN A 299 -21.88 54.36 -9.15
CA ASN A 299 -20.79 55.33 -9.23
C ASN A 299 -19.86 55.23 -8.01
N PRO A 300 -18.53 55.03 -8.19
CA PRO A 300 -17.57 54.91 -7.07
C PRO A 300 -17.68 56.00 -6.02
N SER A 301 -17.89 57.26 -6.43
CA SER A 301 -17.99 58.39 -5.51
C SER A 301 -19.25 58.34 -4.64
N MET A 302 -20.36 57.82 -5.16
CA MET A 302 -21.60 57.65 -4.41
C MET A 302 -21.52 56.44 -3.47
N VAL A 303 -21.01 55.31 -3.98
CA VAL A 303 -20.83 54.07 -3.20
C VAL A 303 -19.93 54.35 -2.00
N ARG A 304 -18.77 54.98 -2.23
CA ARG A 304 -17.80 55.28 -1.17
C ARG A 304 -18.28 56.32 -0.18
N ALA A 305 -18.87 57.43 -0.65
CA ALA A 305 -19.43 58.44 0.25
C ALA A 305 -20.58 57.89 1.11
N THR A 306 -21.34 56.92 0.58
CA THR A 306 -22.38 56.22 1.36
C THR A 306 -21.76 55.28 2.39
N LEU A 307 -20.83 54.40 1.96
CA LEU A 307 -20.18 53.41 2.82
C LEU A 307 -19.41 54.05 3.99
N PHE A 308 -18.67 55.13 3.71
CA PHE A 308 -17.90 55.89 4.70
C PHE A 308 -18.70 57.08 5.29
N GLY A 309 -20.01 57.13 5.11
CA GLY A 309 -20.91 58.05 5.82
C GLY A 309 -20.80 59.55 5.51
N TYR A 310 -19.95 59.98 4.56
CA TYR A 310 -19.78 61.40 4.19
C TYR A 310 -20.65 61.87 2.99
N LEU A 311 -21.60 61.06 2.56
CA LEU A 311 -22.63 61.40 1.57
C LEU A 311 -23.30 62.75 1.91
N ALA A 312 -23.33 63.67 0.94
CA ALA A 312 -24.03 64.94 1.11
C ALA A 312 -25.50 64.79 0.71
N MET A 313 -26.40 65.45 1.44
CA MET A 313 -27.84 65.37 1.23
C MET A 313 -28.45 66.77 1.08
N GLN A 314 -29.19 67.03 0.00
CA GLN A 314 -29.96 68.27 -0.18
C GLN A 314 -31.19 68.32 0.72
N ASN A 315 -31.72 67.14 1.04
CA ASN A 315 -32.78 66.90 2.02
C ASN A 315 -32.81 65.40 2.37
N GLU A 316 -33.71 64.99 3.26
CA GLU A 316 -33.86 63.62 3.78
C GLU A 316 -33.92 62.49 2.74
N THR A 317 -34.22 62.77 1.45
CA THR A 317 -34.37 61.74 0.40
C THR A 317 -33.61 62.02 -0.90
N ILE A 318 -32.89 63.14 -1.02
CA ILE A 318 -32.19 63.54 -2.25
C ILE A 318 -30.72 63.84 -1.93
N PRO A 319 -29.76 63.03 -2.45
CA PRO A 319 -28.34 63.33 -2.37
C PRO A 319 -27.98 64.67 -3.03
N ASP A 320 -27.03 65.40 -2.44
CA ASP A 320 -26.35 66.46 -3.15
C ASP A 320 -25.21 65.87 -3.96
N PHE A 321 -25.49 65.60 -5.23
CA PHE A 321 -24.54 65.01 -6.16
C PHE A 321 -23.32 65.90 -6.42
N ALA A 322 -23.44 67.23 -6.33
CA ALA A 322 -22.33 68.14 -6.59
C ALA A 322 -21.41 68.25 -5.37
N GLU A 323 -21.99 68.36 -4.18
CA GLU A 323 -21.24 68.37 -2.92
C GLU A 323 -20.61 67.01 -2.64
N THR A 324 -21.34 65.90 -2.81
CA THR A 324 -20.81 64.53 -2.65
C THR A 324 -19.61 64.28 -3.55
N PHE A 325 -19.70 64.68 -4.82
CA PHE A 325 -18.61 64.54 -5.78
C PHE A 325 -17.35 65.30 -5.33
N VAL A 326 -17.50 66.55 -4.88
CA VAL A 326 -16.37 67.36 -4.40
C VAL A 326 -15.78 66.79 -3.10
N ARG A 327 -16.62 66.32 -2.17
CA ARG A 327 -16.17 65.64 -0.94
C ARG A 327 -15.36 64.39 -1.25
N ASP A 328 -15.86 63.56 -2.17
CA ASP A 328 -15.21 62.31 -2.56
C ASP A 328 -13.87 62.53 -3.25
N GLN A 329 -13.78 63.49 -4.17
CA GLN A 329 -12.53 63.86 -4.83
C GLN A 329 -11.44 64.28 -3.81
N ALA A 330 -11.82 65.07 -2.80
CA ALA A 330 -10.89 65.49 -1.74
C ALA A 330 -10.42 64.31 -0.87
N MET A 331 -11.34 63.43 -0.46
CA MET A 331 -11.03 62.27 0.37
C MET A 331 -10.21 61.23 -0.40
N TYR A 332 -10.48 61.03 -1.69
CA TYR A 332 -9.68 60.16 -2.56
C TYR A 332 -8.29 60.72 -2.83
N ALA A 333 -8.15 62.03 -3.03
CA ALA A 333 -6.85 62.67 -3.12
C ALA A 333 -6.04 62.55 -1.81
N LEU A 334 -6.71 62.62 -0.64
CA LEU A 334 -6.09 62.42 0.67
C LEU A 334 -5.59 60.98 0.84
N VAL A 335 -6.51 60.01 0.83
CA VAL A 335 -6.20 58.62 1.13
C VAL A 335 -5.28 58.03 0.07
N GLY A 336 -5.54 58.29 -1.22
CA GLY A 336 -4.70 57.82 -2.33
C GLY A 336 -3.31 58.45 -2.36
N GLY A 337 -3.20 59.72 -1.98
CA GLY A 337 -1.91 60.41 -1.87
C GLY A 337 -1.03 59.85 -0.76
N VAL A 338 -1.61 59.57 0.41
CA VAL A 338 -0.89 58.89 1.51
C VAL A 338 -0.58 57.45 1.12
N PHE A 339 -1.53 56.68 0.59
CA PHE A 339 -1.35 55.28 0.20
C PHE A 339 -0.21 55.08 -0.80
N ALA A 340 -0.16 55.87 -1.86
CA ALA A 340 0.97 55.87 -2.81
C ALA A 340 2.31 56.19 -2.13
N SER A 341 2.32 57.09 -1.12
CA SER A 341 3.55 57.41 -0.36
C SER A 341 4.01 56.31 0.61
N LYS A 342 3.18 55.29 0.86
CA LYS A 342 3.47 54.13 1.73
C LYS A 342 3.73 52.82 0.97
N GLY A 343 3.92 52.90 -0.35
CA GLY A 343 4.15 51.75 -1.23
C GLY A 343 2.86 51.11 -1.80
N GLY A 344 1.70 51.76 -1.62
CA GLY A 344 0.42 51.25 -2.08
C GLY A 344 0.21 51.48 -3.56
N GLY A 345 -0.15 50.41 -4.29
CA GLY A 345 -0.26 50.44 -5.76
C GLY A 345 1.07 50.42 -6.50
N ASP A 346 2.19 50.11 -5.82
CA ASP A 346 3.46 49.83 -6.47
C ASP A 346 3.49 48.40 -7.02
N ALA A 347 3.24 48.26 -8.32
CA ALA A 347 3.22 46.97 -9.01
C ALA A 347 4.60 46.27 -9.10
N ASN A 348 5.70 46.90 -8.66
CA ASN A 348 7.04 46.32 -8.67
C ASN A 348 7.63 46.19 -7.25
N TRP A 349 6.78 46.20 -6.20
CA TRP A 349 7.25 46.08 -4.81
C TRP A 349 8.11 44.82 -4.58
N ALA A 350 7.85 43.74 -5.32
CA ALA A 350 8.61 42.48 -5.26
C ALA A 350 9.97 42.53 -5.98
N ASP A 351 10.27 43.57 -6.78
CA ASP A 351 11.60 43.76 -7.39
C ASP A 351 12.61 44.41 -6.42
N ASP A 352 12.15 45.01 -5.32
CA ASP A 352 12.98 45.68 -4.31
C ASP A 352 13.04 44.87 -3.01
N MET A 353 14.10 44.07 -2.85
CA MET A 353 14.27 43.18 -1.69
C MET A 353 14.38 43.91 -0.34
N ASP A 354 14.73 45.21 -0.30
CA ASP A 354 14.69 46.00 0.94
C ASP A 354 13.22 46.26 1.36
N GLU A 355 12.34 46.59 0.41
CA GLU A 355 10.89 46.76 0.65
C GLU A 355 10.19 45.41 0.92
N VAL A 356 10.64 44.32 0.29
CA VAL A 356 10.17 42.95 0.63
C VAL A 356 10.56 42.56 2.05
N GLU A 357 11.80 42.83 2.49
CA GLU A 357 12.23 42.59 3.88
C GLU A 357 11.39 43.38 4.88
N ASP A 358 11.13 44.66 4.60
CA ASP A 358 10.33 45.54 5.47
C ASP A 358 8.86 45.09 5.51
N ARG A 359 8.23 44.76 4.37
CA ARG A 359 6.87 44.21 4.30
C ARG A 359 6.74 42.88 5.03
N PHE A 360 7.67 41.94 4.77
CA PHE A 360 7.64 40.62 5.41
C PHE A 360 7.83 40.72 6.93
N TYR A 361 8.69 41.63 7.39
CA TYR A 361 8.87 41.92 8.80
C TYR A 361 7.62 42.54 9.45
N GLU A 362 6.91 43.43 8.76
CA GLU A 362 5.68 44.05 9.28
C GLU A 362 4.53 43.04 9.46
N VAL A 363 4.41 42.03 8.59
CA VAL A 363 3.36 40.99 8.70
C VAL A 363 3.73 39.83 9.61
N SER A 364 4.97 39.33 9.53
CA SER A 364 5.40 38.12 10.25
C SER A 364 6.15 38.39 11.56
N GLY A 365 6.58 39.64 11.79
CA GLY A 365 7.53 39.99 12.86
C GLY A 365 8.95 39.42 12.67
N SER A 366 9.22 38.73 11.56
CA SER A 366 10.48 38.07 11.22
C SER A 366 11.30 38.91 10.24
N ARG A 367 12.56 39.23 10.55
CA ARG A 367 13.42 40.05 9.68
C ARG A 367 14.56 39.20 9.12
N ILE A 368 14.46 38.84 7.85
CA ILE A 368 15.47 38.04 7.14
C ILE A 368 16.35 38.98 6.30
N SER A 369 17.32 39.64 6.93
CA SER A 369 18.21 40.61 6.25
C SER A 369 19.26 40.00 5.31
N ASN A 370 19.14 38.72 4.97
CA ASN A 370 19.85 38.11 3.85
C ASN A 370 18.84 37.92 2.72
N HIS A 371 18.90 38.79 1.71
CA HIS A 371 17.96 38.78 0.59
C HIS A 371 17.94 37.45 -0.18
N ASP A 372 19.06 36.73 -0.28
CA ASP A 372 19.09 35.40 -0.91
C ASP A 372 18.25 34.38 -0.10
N SER A 373 18.38 34.41 1.24
CA SER A 373 17.57 33.56 2.14
C SER A 373 16.10 33.96 2.16
N LEU A 374 15.79 35.26 2.09
CA LEU A 374 14.41 35.76 2.02
C LEU A 374 13.75 35.38 0.70
N TYR A 375 14.47 35.49 -0.42
CA TYR A 375 14.00 35.11 -1.73
C TYR A 375 13.72 33.60 -1.81
N ASP A 376 14.61 32.74 -1.31
CA ASP A 376 14.39 31.29 -1.26
C ASP A 376 13.22 30.92 -0.34
N LEU A 377 13.07 31.61 0.80
CA LEU A 377 11.94 31.42 1.73
C LEU A 377 10.59 31.83 1.13
N LEU A 378 10.52 32.85 0.29
CA LEU A 378 9.27 33.33 -0.31
C LEU A 378 8.96 32.64 -1.64
N TRP A 379 9.94 32.52 -2.54
CA TRP A 379 9.75 32.09 -3.93
C TRP A 379 10.71 30.97 -4.39
N GLY A 380 11.40 30.28 -3.47
CA GLY A 380 12.31 29.19 -3.80
C GLY A 380 11.61 28.03 -4.52
N MET A 381 12.27 27.45 -5.52
CA MET A 381 11.82 26.27 -6.27
C MET A 381 13.01 25.34 -6.47
N ASP A 382 12.83 24.03 -6.24
CA ASP A 382 13.87 23.03 -6.48
C ASP A 382 13.32 21.89 -7.35
N GLY A 383 13.86 21.72 -8.56
CA GLY A 383 13.39 20.70 -9.52
C GLY A 383 11.94 20.82 -10.02
N GLY A 384 11.16 21.79 -9.53
CA GLY A 384 9.70 21.87 -9.71
C GLY A 384 8.91 21.72 -8.40
N THR A 385 9.57 21.27 -7.32
CA THR A 385 9.04 21.24 -5.96
C THR A 385 9.03 22.65 -5.37
N PRO A 386 7.91 23.12 -4.81
CA PRO A 386 7.83 24.43 -4.17
C PRO A 386 8.58 24.43 -2.83
N ARG A 387 9.56 25.33 -2.71
CA ARG A 387 10.30 25.58 -1.47
C ARG A 387 9.90 26.91 -0.82
N GLY A 388 9.48 27.91 -1.57
CA GLY A 388 9.01 29.18 -1.03
C GLY A 388 7.57 29.13 -0.49
N ILE A 389 7.25 29.92 0.54
CA ILE A 389 5.89 29.96 1.10
C ILE A 389 4.83 30.55 0.15
N LEU A 390 5.23 31.29 -0.89
CA LEU A 390 4.32 31.93 -1.86
C LEU A 390 4.23 31.18 -3.19
N VAL A 391 4.80 29.97 -3.29
CA VAL A 391 4.82 29.20 -4.55
C VAL A 391 4.18 27.83 -4.41
N SER A 392 3.65 27.35 -5.53
CA SER A 392 3.12 26.00 -5.72
C SER A 392 3.93 25.22 -6.75
N ASP A 393 3.67 23.91 -6.81
CA ASP A 393 4.09 23.08 -7.92
C ASP A 393 3.40 23.49 -9.24
N SER A 394 3.82 22.89 -10.37
CA SER A 394 3.23 23.24 -11.67
C SER A 394 1.74 22.86 -11.84
N GLY A 395 1.21 21.96 -11.00
CA GLY A 395 -0.21 21.62 -10.91
C GLY A 395 -1.04 22.54 -10.01
N GLY A 396 -0.42 23.36 -9.16
CA GLY A 396 -1.10 24.20 -8.16
C GLY A 396 -1.70 23.42 -6.98
N ILE A 397 -1.31 22.15 -6.81
CA ILE A 397 -1.85 21.21 -5.82
C ILE A 397 -1.02 21.24 -4.54
N MET A 398 0.31 21.29 -4.66
CA MET A 398 1.24 21.32 -3.53
C MET A 398 1.74 22.75 -3.33
N TRP A 399 1.71 23.24 -2.09
CA TRP A 399 2.11 24.60 -1.74
C TRP A 399 3.27 24.60 -0.76
N GLY A 400 4.30 25.41 -1.04
CA GLY A 400 5.53 25.44 -0.24
C GLY A 400 5.30 25.91 1.20
N LEU A 401 4.26 26.71 1.47
CA LEU A 401 3.83 27.04 2.83
C LEU A 401 3.43 25.78 3.62
N GLY A 402 2.61 24.90 3.03
CA GLY A 402 2.19 23.65 3.65
C GLY A 402 3.36 22.70 3.90
N LEU A 403 4.29 22.61 2.95
CA LEU A 403 5.51 21.82 3.08
C LEU A 403 6.45 22.37 4.17
N ILE A 404 6.76 23.67 4.19
CA ILE A 404 7.60 24.30 5.22
C ILE A 404 7.00 24.11 6.61
N LEU A 405 5.70 24.35 6.78
CA LEU A 405 5.05 24.24 8.08
C LEU A 405 5.01 22.79 8.57
N SER A 406 4.79 21.82 7.68
CA SER A 406 4.88 20.39 8.02
C SER A 406 6.29 20.00 8.48
N THR A 407 7.32 20.36 7.70
CA THR A 407 8.73 20.14 8.07
C THR A 407 9.09 20.86 9.38
N ALA A 408 8.54 22.05 9.64
CA ALA A 408 8.78 22.80 10.87
C ALA A 408 8.14 22.17 12.12
N LEU A 409 7.02 21.46 11.96
CA LEU A 409 6.38 20.70 13.05
C LEU A 409 7.19 19.45 13.43
N GLU A 410 7.74 18.75 12.44
CA GLU A 410 8.58 17.56 12.65
C GLU A 410 9.99 17.90 13.13
N ASN A 411 10.65 18.84 12.44
CA ASN A 411 12.03 19.22 12.69
C ASN A 411 12.30 20.70 12.30
N PRO A 412 12.05 21.66 13.20
CA PRO A 412 12.28 23.08 12.91
C PRO A 412 13.77 23.43 12.71
N PHE A 413 14.70 22.53 13.07
CA PHE A 413 16.12 22.70 12.76
C PHE A 413 16.47 22.36 11.31
N ALA A 414 15.68 21.53 10.61
CA ALA A 414 15.84 21.33 9.16
C ALA A 414 15.54 22.64 8.43
N VAL A 415 14.36 23.22 8.62
CA VAL A 415 13.96 24.51 8.06
C VAL A 415 14.97 25.62 8.41
N MET A 416 15.49 25.65 9.64
CA MET A 416 16.53 26.60 10.03
C MET A 416 17.80 26.50 9.16
N LEU A 417 18.24 25.27 8.86
CA LEU A 417 19.43 25.00 8.05
C LEU A 417 19.18 25.20 6.56
N ASP A 418 18.05 24.72 6.04
CA ASP A 418 17.71 24.70 4.61
C ASP A 418 17.54 26.13 4.05
N TYR A 419 16.94 27.04 4.82
CA TYR A 419 16.77 28.45 4.43
C TYR A 419 17.85 29.38 5.03
N ASN A 420 18.74 28.85 5.89
CA ASN A 420 19.79 29.60 6.57
C ASN A 420 19.23 30.81 7.37
N ILE A 421 18.16 30.57 8.13
CA ILE A 421 17.47 31.56 8.98
C ILE A 421 17.64 31.26 10.48
N GLY A 422 17.19 32.15 11.37
CA GLY A 422 17.21 31.89 12.81
C GLY A 422 16.08 30.97 13.27
N ILE A 423 16.30 30.16 14.31
CA ILE A 423 15.22 29.34 14.90
C ILE A 423 14.07 30.18 15.48
N SER A 424 14.35 31.42 15.91
CA SER A 424 13.33 32.41 16.30
C SER A 424 12.48 32.88 15.13
N ASP A 425 13.04 32.83 13.92
CA ASP A 425 12.41 33.29 12.70
C ASP A 425 11.49 32.19 12.17
N VAL A 426 11.96 30.93 12.17
CA VAL A 426 11.12 29.73 11.96
C VAL A 426 9.88 29.76 12.87
N ALA A 427 10.04 30.06 14.16
CA ALA A 427 8.93 30.11 15.10
C ALA A 427 7.89 31.19 14.77
N LYS A 428 8.32 32.39 14.37
CA LYS A 428 7.43 33.50 13.99
C LYS A 428 6.72 33.25 12.65
N ILE A 429 7.44 32.72 11.67
CA ILE A 429 6.89 32.34 10.36
C ILE A 429 5.86 31.21 10.57
N GLY A 430 6.18 30.26 11.45
CA GLY A 430 5.27 29.19 11.89
C GLY A 430 4.00 29.71 12.56
N GLU A 431 4.11 30.69 13.48
CA GLU A 431 2.97 31.33 14.12
C GLU A 431 2.11 32.12 13.11
N TYR A 432 2.72 32.97 12.28
CA TYR A 432 2.01 33.80 11.31
C TYR A 432 1.35 32.97 10.19
N GLY A 433 2.13 32.13 9.49
CA GLY A 433 1.62 31.29 8.41
C GLY A 433 0.70 30.18 8.91
N GLY A 434 0.98 29.63 10.10
CA GLY A 434 0.12 28.63 10.75
C GLY A 434 -1.23 29.21 11.18
N ASN A 435 -1.29 30.47 11.62
CA ASN A 435 -2.58 31.11 11.93
C ASN A 435 -3.45 31.32 10.69
N TRP A 436 -2.86 31.68 9.53
CA TRP A 436 -3.59 31.68 8.26
C TRP A 436 -4.04 30.27 7.85
N LEU A 437 -3.12 29.28 7.84
CA LEU A 437 -3.40 27.90 7.43
C LEU A 437 -4.51 27.23 8.26
N LEU A 438 -4.50 27.42 9.58
CA LEU A 438 -5.46 26.83 10.51
C LEU A 438 -6.78 27.62 10.63
N GLY A 439 -6.93 28.74 9.89
CA GLY A 439 -8.11 29.58 9.94
C GLY A 439 -8.28 30.38 11.24
N ASN A 440 -7.18 30.68 11.95
CA ASN A 440 -7.17 31.60 13.09
C ASN A 440 -7.14 33.09 12.65
N THR A 441 -6.84 33.34 11.37
CA THR A 441 -6.86 34.68 10.75
C THR A 441 -7.94 34.73 9.67
N ASP A 442 -8.75 35.78 9.71
CA ASP A 442 -9.86 36.02 8.80
C ASP A 442 -9.52 37.06 7.72
N HIS A 443 -9.92 36.79 6.47
CA HIS A 443 -9.86 37.74 5.35
C HIS A 443 -11.18 38.52 5.20
N PRO A 444 -11.19 39.86 5.21
CA PRO A 444 -12.40 40.65 4.98
C PRO A 444 -12.92 40.59 3.53
N MET A 445 -14.07 39.95 3.33
CA MET A 445 -14.69 39.76 2.01
C MET A 445 -15.15 41.06 1.34
N ILE A 446 -15.28 42.15 2.09
CA ILE A 446 -15.55 43.49 1.53
C ILE A 446 -14.42 44.00 0.62
N LEU A 447 -13.18 43.50 0.77
CA LEU A 447 -12.07 43.76 -0.16
C LEU A 447 -12.34 43.17 -1.56
N ASN A 448 -13.15 42.11 -1.63
CA ASN A 448 -13.59 41.44 -2.85
C ASN A 448 -15.00 41.86 -3.30
N GLY A 449 -15.58 42.89 -2.65
CA GLY A 449 -16.95 43.37 -2.93
C GLY A 449 -18.08 42.52 -2.30
N GLY A 450 -17.74 41.58 -1.42
CA GLY A 450 -18.67 40.85 -0.56
C GLY A 450 -18.90 41.56 0.78
N SER A 451 -19.21 40.76 1.82
CA SER A 451 -19.33 41.23 3.21
C SER A 451 -19.01 40.10 4.19
N GLY A 452 -18.54 40.43 5.39
CA GLY A 452 -18.11 39.47 6.40
C GLY A 452 -16.68 38.98 6.18
N THR A 453 -16.36 37.82 6.76
CA THR A 453 -15.03 37.21 6.75
C THR A 453 -14.98 35.92 5.95
N LEU A 454 -13.76 35.49 5.65
CA LEU A 454 -13.43 34.18 5.08
C LEU A 454 -12.11 33.69 5.68
N ASN A 455 -12.11 32.51 6.29
CA ASN A 455 -10.89 31.82 6.71
C ASN A 455 -10.55 30.60 5.82
N ALA A 456 -9.40 29.98 6.07
CA ALA A 456 -8.90 28.87 5.26
C ALA A 456 -9.83 27.65 5.23
N THR A 457 -10.53 27.34 6.33
CA THR A 457 -11.48 26.23 6.41
C THR A 457 -12.74 26.51 5.59
N GLU A 458 -13.27 27.72 5.68
CA GLU A 458 -14.40 28.18 4.87
C GLU A 458 -14.06 28.23 3.37
N TYR A 459 -12.83 28.64 3.03
CA TYR A 459 -12.32 28.60 1.66
C TYR A 459 -12.19 27.17 1.14
N LEU A 460 -11.64 26.24 1.92
CA LEU A 460 -11.60 24.80 1.57
C LEU A 460 -13.00 24.26 1.29
N TYR A 461 -13.97 24.56 2.17
CA TYR A 461 -15.34 24.06 2.00
C TYR A 461 -16.02 24.66 0.77
N ALA A 462 -15.83 25.96 0.51
CA ALA A 462 -16.33 26.60 -0.70
C ALA A 462 -15.68 26.01 -1.97
N GLN A 463 -14.37 25.82 -1.99
CA GLN A 463 -13.63 25.30 -3.15
C GLN A 463 -13.88 23.83 -3.46
N PHE A 464 -14.09 23.01 -2.43
CA PHE A 464 -14.31 21.57 -2.62
C PHE A 464 -15.63 21.28 -3.33
N ALA A 465 -16.68 22.05 -3.03
CA ALA A 465 -18.04 21.82 -3.53
C ALA A 465 -18.79 23.13 -3.84
N GLY A 466 -18.15 24.02 -4.59
CA GLY A 466 -18.69 25.32 -4.97
C GLY A 466 -17.65 26.16 -5.73
N PRO A 467 -18.00 27.38 -6.15
CA PRO A 467 -17.07 28.31 -6.77
C PRO A 467 -16.18 28.98 -5.72
N ASP A 468 -14.96 29.32 -6.13
CA ASP A 468 -13.99 30.11 -5.38
C ASP A 468 -14.63 31.43 -4.90
N PRO A 469 -14.67 31.72 -3.59
CA PRO A 469 -15.34 32.91 -3.08
C PRO A 469 -14.62 34.22 -3.43
N LEU A 470 -13.35 34.18 -3.82
CA LEU A 470 -12.54 35.33 -4.20
C LEU A 470 -12.56 35.58 -5.73
N THR A 471 -12.63 34.53 -6.55
CA THR A 471 -12.48 34.61 -8.02
C THR A 471 -13.67 34.10 -8.84
N GLY A 472 -14.57 33.31 -8.24
CA GLY A 472 -15.75 32.73 -8.90
C GLY A 472 -15.47 31.55 -9.85
N GLY A 473 -14.21 31.10 -9.98
CA GLY A 473 -13.84 29.89 -10.72
C GLY A 473 -14.09 28.61 -9.91
N PHE A 474 -13.76 27.44 -10.46
CA PHE A 474 -13.79 26.16 -9.74
C PHE A 474 -12.39 25.56 -9.64
N SER A 475 -12.02 25.00 -8.50
CA SER A 475 -10.76 24.24 -8.36
C SER A 475 -10.76 22.97 -9.22
N SER A 476 -9.60 22.60 -9.76
CA SER A 476 -9.39 21.34 -10.49
C SER A 476 -9.57 20.11 -9.60
N ALA A 477 -9.16 20.20 -8.33
CA ALA A 477 -9.32 19.18 -7.31
C ALA A 477 -10.58 19.44 -6.46
N SER A 478 -11.74 19.45 -7.10
CA SER A 478 -13.06 19.66 -6.47
C SER A 478 -14.12 18.75 -7.08
N LEU A 479 -15.31 18.71 -6.47
CA LEU A 479 -16.48 18.05 -7.05
C LEU A 479 -16.88 18.63 -8.42
N ASN A 480 -16.50 19.88 -8.71
CA ASN A 480 -16.78 20.54 -9.99
C ASN A 480 -15.69 20.34 -11.06
N VAL A 481 -14.51 19.84 -10.67
CA VAL A 481 -13.40 19.49 -11.59
C VAL A 481 -13.06 20.63 -12.57
N GLY A 482 -12.78 21.82 -12.06
CA GLY A 482 -12.53 23.02 -12.87
C GLY A 482 -13.76 23.55 -13.63
N GLY A 483 -14.98 23.18 -13.21
CA GLY A 483 -16.24 23.51 -13.89
C GLY A 483 -16.61 22.53 -15.01
N ILE A 484 -15.81 21.47 -15.22
CA ILE A 484 -16.08 20.44 -16.22
C ILE A 484 -17.28 19.57 -15.79
N TRP A 485 -17.60 19.51 -14.49
CA TRP A 485 -18.78 18.79 -13.99
C TRP A 485 -20.08 19.31 -14.61
N GLY A 486 -20.44 20.59 -14.36
CA GLY A 486 -21.64 21.20 -14.89
C GLY A 486 -21.59 21.44 -16.40
N ALA A 487 -20.39 21.63 -16.97
CA ALA A 487 -20.24 21.80 -18.42
C ALA A 487 -20.46 20.51 -19.22
N PHE A 488 -20.11 19.33 -18.69
CA PHE A 488 -20.09 18.09 -19.46
C PHE A 488 -20.25 16.80 -18.64
N LEU A 489 -19.49 16.59 -17.57
CA LEU A 489 -19.39 15.25 -16.94
C LEU A 489 -20.70 14.79 -16.31
N GLY A 490 -21.42 15.64 -15.57
CA GLY A 490 -22.66 15.22 -14.88
C GLY A 490 -23.73 14.68 -15.83
N ASN A 491 -23.81 15.21 -17.06
CA ASN A 491 -24.70 14.71 -18.12
C ASN A 491 -24.35 13.26 -18.55
N THR A 492 -23.09 12.84 -18.42
CA THR A 492 -22.63 11.48 -18.74
C THR A 492 -23.05 10.49 -17.66
N TYR A 493 -23.16 10.93 -16.41
CA TYR A 493 -23.65 10.14 -15.27
C TYR A 493 -25.19 10.11 -15.14
N SER A 494 -25.93 10.64 -16.14
CA SER A 494 -27.40 10.67 -16.17
C SER A 494 -28.07 11.40 -14.98
N VAL A 495 -27.34 12.29 -14.30
CA VAL A 495 -27.84 13.23 -13.29
C VAL A 495 -28.17 14.58 -13.93
N SER A 496 -28.50 15.62 -13.16
CA SER A 496 -28.85 16.93 -13.75
C SER A 496 -27.68 17.58 -14.48
N GLY A 497 -26.45 17.37 -14.00
CA GLY A 497 -25.26 18.01 -14.56
C GLY A 497 -25.26 19.52 -14.36
N ASP A 498 -25.86 20.01 -13.26
CA ASP A 498 -25.63 21.36 -12.77
C ASP A 498 -24.32 21.41 -11.96
N ASP A 499 -23.71 22.60 -11.84
CA ASP A 499 -22.57 22.81 -10.94
C ASP A 499 -22.96 22.49 -9.49
N VAL A 500 -22.10 21.75 -8.79
CA VAL A 500 -22.31 21.34 -7.40
C VAL A 500 -22.02 22.52 -6.48
N VAL A 501 -22.99 22.88 -5.65
CA VAL A 501 -22.86 23.90 -4.60
C VAL A 501 -23.46 23.35 -3.31
N LEU A 502 -22.61 22.98 -2.35
CA LEU A 502 -22.99 22.40 -1.06
C LEU A 502 -22.80 23.39 0.10
N SER A 503 -23.51 23.16 1.21
CA SER A 503 -23.26 23.88 2.45
C SER A 503 -21.99 23.37 3.16
N TYR A 504 -21.39 24.23 3.99
CA TYR A 504 -20.21 23.88 4.79
C TYR A 504 -20.42 22.62 5.65
N SER A 505 -21.60 22.42 6.22
CA SER A 505 -21.93 21.21 6.99
C SER A 505 -22.03 19.93 6.15
N GLU A 506 -22.41 20.04 4.87
CA GLU A 506 -22.42 18.88 3.96
C GLU A 506 -20.99 18.53 3.55
N VAL A 507 -20.15 19.53 3.25
CA VAL A 507 -18.72 19.31 2.94
C VAL A 507 -17.95 18.77 4.14
N GLU A 508 -18.18 19.31 5.34
CA GLU A 508 -17.60 18.79 6.59
C GLU A 508 -17.98 17.33 6.81
N ASN A 509 -19.25 16.94 6.56
CA ASN A 509 -19.68 15.55 6.65
C ASN A 509 -19.04 14.65 5.57
N ILE A 510 -18.87 15.14 4.34
CA ILE A 510 -18.20 14.42 3.26
C ILE A 510 -16.72 14.18 3.58
N LEU A 511 -15.99 15.18 4.06
CA LEU A 511 -14.56 15.05 4.35
C LEU A 511 -14.31 14.31 5.66
N TYR A 512 -14.96 14.74 6.76
CA TYR A 512 -14.60 14.41 8.14
C TYR A 512 -15.72 13.73 8.95
N GLY A 513 -16.89 13.48 8.35
CA GLY A 513 -17.99 12.77 9.01
C GLY A 513 -17.68 11.30 9.33
N PRO A 514 -18.63 10.55 9.92
CA PRO A 514 -18.42 9.14 10.28
C PRO A 514 -18.06 8.22 9.10
N MET A 515 -18.49 8.59 7.88
CA MET A 515 -18.14 7.94 6.61
C MET A 515 -17.21 8.85 5.75
N GLY A 516 -16.51 9.78 6.38
CA GLY A 516 -15.76 10.84 5.68
C GLY A 516 -14.63 10.30 4.82
N ILE A 517 -14.43 10.88 3.63
CA ILE A 517 -13.46 10.42 2.64
C ILE A 517 -11.99 10.69 3.03
N THR A 518 -11.73 11.46 4.09
CA THR A 518 -10.39 11.58 4.70
C THR A 518 -10.19 10.61 5.88
N THR A 519 -11.14 9.70 6.12
CA THR A 519 -11.09 8.70 7.20
C THR A 519 -10.86 7.29 6.65
N ALA A 520 -10.73 6.28 7.51
CA ALA A 520 -10.65 4.88 7.10
C ALA A 520 -11.85 4.40 6.24
N ALA A 521 -13.00 5.10 6.30
CA ALA A 521 -14.17 4.80 5.47
C ALA A 521 -13.91 4.92 3.96
N ALA A 522 -12.86 5.65 3.53
CA ALA A 522 -12.49 5.79 2.13
C ALA A 522 -12.21 4.44 1.44
N VAL A 523 -11.63 3.47 2.15
CA VAL A 523 -11.39 2.12 1.60
C VAL A 523 -12.72 1.40 1.32
N GLY A 524 -13.71 1.55 2.22
CA GLY A 524 -15.07 1.03 2.01
C GLY A 524 -15.82 1.72 0.86
N PHE A 525 -15.61 3.03 0.66
CA PHE A 525 -16.14 3.76 -0.49
C PHE A 525 -15.54 3.21 -1.80
N LEU A 526 -14.21 3.09 -1.88
CA LEU A 526 -13.52 2.54 -3.04
C LEU A 526 -13.93 1.08 -3.32
N TYR A 527 -14.13 0.27 -2.28
CA TYR A 527 -14.62 -1.10 -2.42
C TYR A 527 -16.01 -1.11 -3.08
N GLY A 528 -16.87 -0.17 -2.69
CA GLY A 528 -18.15 0.11 -3.35
C GLY A 528 -18.02 0.44 -4.83
N GLU A 529 -17.12 1.36 -5.19
CA GLU A 529 -16.90 1.76 -6.59
C GLU A 529 -16.35 0.61 -7.45
N VAL A 530 -15.48 -0.23 -6.90
CA VAL A 530 -14.85 -1.35 -7.61
C VAL A 530 -15.78 -2.55 -7.78
N THR A 531 -16.53 -2.92 -6.73
CA THR A 531 -17.36 -4.16 -6.71
C THR A 531 -18.83 -3.93 -7.05
N GLY A 532 -19.30 -2.68 -7.03
CA GLY A 532 -20.72 -2.35 -7.09
C GLY A 532 -21.50 -2.73 -5.82
N HIS A 533 -20.82 -3.09 -4.73
CA HIS A 533 -21.45 -3.48 -3.45
C HIS A 533 -20.66 -2.92 -2.26
N THR A 534 -21.33 -2.64 -1.15
CA THR A 534 -20.63 -2.33 0.11
C THR A 534 -19.85 -3.55 0.60
N LEU A 535 -18.88 -3.31 1.48
CA LEU A 535 -18.47 -4.33 2.46
C LEU A 535 -19.71 -4.87 3.22
N PRO A 536 -19.63 -6.04 3.88
CA PRO A 536 -20.70 -6.51 4.76
C PRO A 536 -20.92 -5.52 5.91
N VAL A 537 -22.06 -4.81 5.94
CA VAL A 537 -22.32 -3.73 6.90
C VAL A 537 -23.56 -3.97 7.77
N ASP A 538 -23.66 -3.26 8.88
CA ASP A 538 -24.97 -2.97 9.48
C ASP A 538 -25.78 -2.05 8.54
N PRO A 539 -27.00 -2.43 8.11
CA PRO A 539 -27.76 -1.68 7.09
C PRO A 539 -28.40 -0.37 7.62
N ILE A 540 -28.16 0.00 8.88
CA ILE A 540 -28.61 1.27 9.47
C ILE A 540 -27.43 2.20 9.75
N THR A 541 -26.32 1.67 10.28
CA THR A 541 -25.14 2.47 10.65
C THR A 541 -24.05 2.52 9.58
N MET A 542 -24.12 1.66 8.56
CA MET A 542 -23.10 1.48 7.51
C MET A 542 -21.71 1.05 8.01
N VAL A 543 -21.61 0.62 9.28
CA VAL A 543 -20.36 0.12 9.87
C VAL A 543 -20.12 -1.32 9.39
N PRO A 544 -18.93 -1.64 8.84
CA PRO A 544 -18.56 -3.00 8.46
C PRO A 544 -18.56 -3.97 9.65
N GLN A 545 -19.06 -5.20 9.45
CA GLN A 545 -19.12 -6.24 10.48
C GLN A 545 -19.27 -7.66 9.88
N THR A 546 -18.71 -8.66 10.54
CA THR A 546 -18.89 -10.07 10.19
C THR A 546 -20.34 -10.49 10.20
N GLY A 547 -20.82 -11.09 9.10
CA GLY A 547 -22.23 -11.45 8.92
C GLY A 547 -23.17 -10.27 8.68
N GLY A 548 -22.62 -9.10 8.32
CA GLY A 548 -23.39 -7.95 7.82
C GLY A 548 -24.10 -8.22 6.49
N VAL A 549 -24.77 -7.19 5.98
CA VAL A 549 -25.48 -7.24 4.69
C VAL A 549 -24.70 -6.42 3.67
N GLU A 550 -24.46 -7.00 2.49
CA GLU A 550 -23.96 -6.28 1.33
C GLU A 550 -25.11 -5.50 0.67
N LEU A 551 -24.91 -4.20 0.45
CA LEU A 551 -25.86 -3.31 -0.21
C LEU A 551 -25.33 -2.92 -1.60
N GLU A 552 -26.22 -2.78 -2.58
CA GLU A 552 -25.87 -2.32 -3.92
C GLU A 552 -25.27 -0.90 -3.85
N TRP A 553 -24.04 -0.73 -4.34
CA TRP A 553 -23.35 0.55 -4.36
C TRP A 553 -23.76 1.37 -5.59
N ASN A 554 -24.57 2.40 -5.36
CA ASN A 554 -25.04 3.29 -6.40
C ASN A 554 -25.19 4.74 -5.88
N THR A 555 -25.48 5.65 -6.79
CA THR A 555 -25.59 7.10 -6.50
C THR A 555 -26.66 7.41 -5.45
N ALA A 556 -27.75 6.65 -5.38
CA ALA A 556 -28.79 6.83 -4.37
C ALA A 556 -28.32 6.42 -2.97
N LEU A 557 -27.54 5.34 -2.85
CA LEU A 557 -26.91 4.95 -1.57
C LEU A 557 -25.89 6.01 -1.12
N VAL A 558 -25.04 6.50 -2.01
CA VAL A 558 -24.05 7.56 -1.68
C VAL A 558 -24.76 8.87 -1.27
N SER A 559 -25.81 9.27 -1.99
CA SER A 559 -26.70 10.38 -1.60
C SER A 559 -27.25 10.21 -0.18
N GLN A 560 -27.73 9.00 0.16
CA GLN A 560 -28.23 8.69 1.50
C GLN A 560 -27.13 8.72 2.59
N ILE A 561 -25.93 8.21 2.31
CA ILE A 561 -24.81 8.17 3.26
C ILE A 561 -24.40 9.59 3.70
N TYR A 562 -24.23 10.50 2.73
CA TYR A 562 -23.71 11.84 2.99
C TYR A 562 -24.80 12.90 3.23
N GLY A 563 -26.06 12.60 2.92
CA GLY A 563 -27.20 13.51 3.11
C GLY A 563 -27.34 14.57 2.01
N ILE A 564 -26.75 14.33 0.84
CA ILE A 564 -26.68 15.25 -0.31
C ILE A 564 -27.58 14.77 -1.47
N ASP A 565 -27.81 15.59 -2.48
CA ASP A 565 -28.58 15.20 -3.67
C ASP A 565 -27.82 14.25 -4.62
N GLU A 566 -28.52 13.62 -5.57
CA GLU A 566 -27.94 12.63 -6.48
C GLU A 566 -26.91 13.22 -7.48
N ASN A 567 -26.99 14.49 -7.88
CA ASN A 567 -25.98 15.13 -8.74
C ASN A 567 -24.68 15.33 -7.96
N SER A 568 -24.78 15.84 -6.73
CA SER A 568 -23.63 16.00 -5.82
C SER A 568 -23.04 14.64 -5.41
N ALA A 569 -23.87 13.61 -5.20
CA ALA A 569 -23.40 12.26 -4.93
C ALA A 569 -22.65 11.66 -6.13
N ALA A 570 -23.15 11.83 -7.36
CA ALA A 570 -22.42 11.38 -8.55
C ALA A 570 -21.07 12.12 -8.73
N ALA A 571 -21.03 13.41 -8.43
CA ALA A 571 -19.79 14.20 -8.43
C ALA A 571 -18.78 13.68 -7.39
N LEU A 572 -19.24 13.33 -6.18
CA LEU A 572 -18.42 12.74 -5.13
C LEU A 572 -17.83 11.39 -5.56
N ARG A 573 -18.63 10.52 -6.19
CA ARG A 573 -18.16 9.24 -6.74
C ARG A 573 -17.06 9.44 -7.79
N TYR A 574 -17.28 10.37 -8.73
CA TYR A 574 -16.28 10.75 -9.73
C TYR A 574 -14.99 11.31 -9.10
N PHE A 575 -15.13 12.21 -8.11
CA PHE A 575 -14.01 12.80 -7.40
C PHE A 575 -13.15 11.74 -6.70
N VAL A 576 -13.76 10.83 -5.93
CA VAL A 576 -13.02 9.82 -5.17
C VAL A 576 -12.37 8.79 -6.09
N TYR A 577 -13.12 8.24 -7.05
CA TYR A 577 -12.65 7.13 -7.87
C TYR A 577 -11.83 7.56 -9.11
N GLU A 578 -12.40 8.42 -9.96
CA GLU A 578 -11.78 8.75 -11.25
C GLU A 578 -10.70 9.82 -11.12
N LEU A 579 -10.97 10.88 -10.37
CA LEU A 579 -10.00 11.95 -10.16
C LEU A 579 -8.94 11.53 -9.15
N MET A 580 -9.31 11.18 -7.92
CA MET A 580 -8.33 10.91 -6.86
C MET A 580 -7.66 9.54 -7.04
N PHE A 581 -8.41 8.44 -6.99
CA PHE A 581 -7.83 7.09 -6.99
C PHE A 581 -7.19 6.68 -8.32
N ASN A 582 -7.85 6.94 -9.46
CA ASN A 582 -7.32 6.55 -10.78
C ASN A 582 -6.30 7.54 -11.36
N THR A 583 -6.29 8.82 -10.94
CA THR A 583 -5.44 9.85 -11.57
C THR A 583 -4.46 10.51 -10.60
N GLN A 584 -4.92 11.19 -9.54
CA GLN A 584 -4.04 12.02 -8.70
C GLN A 584 -3.13 11.19 -7.79
N ILE A 585 -3.66 10.16 -7.13
CA ILE A 585 -2.90 9.36 -6.16
C ILE A 585 -1.72 8.60 -6.79
N PRO A 586 -1.84 7.94 -7.96
CA PRO A 586 -0.69 7.38 -8.67
C PRO A 586 0.43 8.40 -8.91
N ASN A 587 0.08 9.62 -9.34
CA ASN A 587 1.05 10.69 -9.60
C ASN A 587 1.72 11.17 -8.32
N LEU A 588 0.95 11.36 -7.23
CA LEU A 588 1.48 11.77 -5.93
C LEU A 588 2.38 10.70 -5.30
N LEU A 589 1.99 9.42 -5.40
CA LEU A 589 2.81 8.28 -4.96
C LEU A 589 4.16 8.25 -5.69
N GLY A 590 4.15 8.30 -7.03
CA GLY A 590 5.37 8.36 -7.82
C GLY A 590 6.22 9.60 -7.53
N SER A 591 5.59 10.76 -7.35
CA SER A 591 6.29 12.03 -7.08
C SER A 591 6.93 12.14 -5.70
N LEU A 592 6.38 11.45 -4.68
CA LEU A 592 6.82 11.58 -3.28
C LEU A 592 7.65 10.38 -2.81
N PHE A 593 7.37 9.19 -3.34
CA PHE A 593 7.93 7.92 -2.90
C PHE A 593 8.59 7.11 -4.04
N GLY A 594 8.60 7.64 -5.26
CA GLY A 594 9.30 7.05 -6.40
C GLY A 594 10.82 7.12 -6.32
N GLU A 595 11.50 6.42 -7.24
CA GLU A 595 12.97 6.33 -7.26
C GLU A 595 13.64 7.69 -7.50
N GLU A 596 13.09 8.53 -8.39
CA GLU A 596 13.62 9.88 -8.65
C GLU A 596 13.60 10.77 -7.39
N ALA A 597 12.57 10.63 -6.55
CA ALA A 597 12.41 11.41 -5.33
C ALA A 597 13.24 10.88 -4.14
N THR A 598 13.54 9.58 -4.12
CA THR A 598 14.02 8.89 -2.89
C THR A 598 15.33 8.11 -3.04
N GLY A 599 15.73 7.78 -4.26
CA GLY A 599 16.87 6.89 -4.55
C GLY A 599 16.63 5.41 -4.25
N PHE A 600 15.38 4.98 -4.04
CA PHE A 600 14.98 3.59 -3.86
C PHE A 600 13.80 3.24 -4.79
N PRO A 601 13.70 2.00 -5.31
CA PRO A 601 12.49 1.53 -6.00
C PRO A 601 11.30 1.62 -5.04
N GLY A 602 10.30 2.42 -5.39
CA GLY A 602 9.21 2.75 -4.47
C GLY A 602 7.97 3.25 -5.19
N ALA A 603 6.80 2.92 -4.64
CA ALA A 603 5.47 3.45 -5.00
C ALA A 603 5.13 3.62 -6.51
N THR A 604 5.75 2.83 -7.39
CA THR A 604 5.37 2.66 -8.81
C THR A 604 4.84 1.24 -9.04
N LYS A 605 3.95 1.06 -10.02
CA LYS A 605 3.32 -0.24 -10.32
C LYS A 605 4.31 -1.34 -10.73
N TRP A 606 5.32 -0.96 -11.49
CA TRP A 606 6.40 -1.82 -11.93
C TRP A 606 7.71 -1.32 -11.32
N VAL A 607 8.56 -2.25 -10.89
CA VAL A 607 9.86 -1.97 -10.28
C VAL A 607 10.88 -2.98 -10.80
N SER A 608 12.11 -2.51 -11.01
CA SER A 608 13.24 -3.35 -11.41
C SER A 608 14.12 -3.65 -10.20
N HIS A 609 14.39 -4.92 -9.95
CA HIS A 609 15.20 -5.41 -8.83
C HIS A 609 16.16 -6.50 -9.32
N THR A 610 17.27 -6.71 -8.62
CA THR A 610 17.97 -8.00 -8.73
C THR A 610 17.14 -9.11 -8.09
N VAL A 611 17.33 -10.36 -8.52
CA VAL A 611 16.66 -11.51 -7.89
C VAL A 611 17.00 -11.59 -6.38
N ASP A 612 18.23 -11.28 -5.98
CA ASP A 612 18.62 -11.17 -4.56
C ASP A 612 17.80 -10.11 -3.78
N GLN A 613 17.58 -8.92 -4.35
CA GLN A 613 16.77 -7.86 -3.72
C GLN A 613 15.31 -8.30 -3.61
N TRP A 614 14.75 -8.82 -4.69
CA TRP A 614 13.34 -9.19 -4.75
C TRP A 614 12.99 -10.36 -3.82
N LEU A 615 13.86 -11.38 -3.72
CA LEU A 615 13.66 -12.48 -2.78
C LEU A 615 13.90 -12.05 -1.33
N PHE A 616 15.06 -11.45 -1.04
CA PHE A 616 15.57 -11.36 0.33
C PHE A 616 15.62 -9.96 0.93
N GLY A 617 15.24 -8.90 0.20
CA GLY A 617 15.23 -7.55 0.76
C GLY A 617 15.28 -6.43 -0.28
N TRP A 618 14.15 -5.76 -0.48
CA TRP A 618 14.10 -4.40 -1.01
C TRP A 618 13.53 -3.45 0.04
N ARG A 619 13.75 -2.14 -0.16
CA ARG A 619 13.30 -1.11 0.78
C ARG A 619 12.33 -0.17 0.08
N ASP A 620 11.10 -0.11 0.58
CA ASP A 620 10.08 0.82 0.12
C ASP A 620 10.07 2.12 0.97
N PRO A 621 10.19 3.31 0.35
CA PRO A 621 10.20 4.59 1.06
C PRO A 621 8.91 4.94 1.81
N LEU A 622 7.75 4.54 1.30
CA LEU A 622 6.46 4.81 1.93
C LEU A 622 6.28 3.91 3.17
N MET A 623 6.65 2.63 3.08
CA MET A 623 6.71 1.73 4.25
C MET A 623 7.67 2.28 5.32
N ALA A 624 8.85 2.78 4.93
CA ALA A 624 9.77 3.42 5.87
C ALA A 624 9.21 4.70 6.52
N SER A 625 8.36 5.44 5.80
CA SER A 625 7.64 6.60 6.34
C SER A 625 6.59 6.18 7.37
N ILE A 626 5.79 5.14 7.04
CA ILE A 626 4.75 4.56 7.92
C ILE A 626 5.37 3.97 9.21
N GLU A 627 6.49 3.26 9.10
CA GLU A 627 7.25 2.75 10.26
C GLU A 627 7.87 3.87 11.13
N GLY A 628 8.02 5.07 10.58
CA GLY A 628 8.17 6.31 11.35
C GLY A 628 9.21 7.31 10.84
N ASN A 629 10.11 6.95 9.91
CA ASN A 629 11.00 7.91 9.26
C ASN A 629 11.61 7.37 7.96
N GLN A 630 11.22 7.96 6.83
CA GLN A 630 11.70 7.63 5.49
C GLN A 630 13.24 7.72 5.32
N ASN A 631 13.93 8.56 6.11
CA ASN A 631 15.39 8.69 6.08
C ASN A 631 16.12 7.68 6.96
N ASN A 632 15.42 6.96 7.85
CA ASN A 632 16.03 5.91 8.63
C ASN A 632 16.10 4.59 7.83
N LEU A 633 17.31 4.23 7.41
CA LEU A 633 17.58 3.04 6.59
C LEU A 633 17.35 1.70 7.33
N THR A 634 16.96 1.71 8.61
CA THR A 634 16.51 0.49 9.30
C THR A 634 15.04 0.16 9.07
N TYR A 635 14.26 1.05 8.46
CA TYR A 635 12.82 0.92 8.24
C TYR A 635 12.46 0.69 6.77
N GLY A 636 11.28 0.11 6.52
CA GLY A 636 10.65 -0.06 5.21
C GLY A 636 11.11 -1.28 4.43
N TRP A 637 11.67 -2.29 5.10
CA TRP A 637 12.23 -3.48 4.43
C TRP A 637 11.18 -4.55 4.18
N GLN A 638 11.21 -5.12 2.97
CA GLN A 638 10.20 -6.05 2.44
C GLN A 638 10.93 -7.21 1.73
N SER A 639 10.35 -8.41 1.76
CA SER A 639 10.97 -9.64 1.23
C SER A 639 9.94 -10.72 0.90
N LEU A 640 10.20 -11.55 -0.10
CA LEU A 640 9.38 -12.73 -0.43
C LEU A 640 9.88 -14.01 0.27
N GLU A 641 11.15 -14.06 0.67
CA GLU A 641 11.78 -15.17 1.38
C GLU A 641 12.52 -14.65 2.62
N THR A 642 12.35 -15.32 3.76
CA THR A 642 12.90 -14.86 5.04
C THR A 642 14.35 -15.30 5.20
N ASN A 643 15.28 -14.44 4.79
CA ASN A 643 16.71 -14.56 5.07
C ASN A 643 17.05 -13.91 6.42
N LYS A 644 18.07 -14.39 7.13
CA LYS A 644 18.52 -13.91 8.47
C LYS A 644 18.66 -12.39 8.63
N THR A 645 18.99 -11.71 7.53
CA THR A 645 18.99 -10.24 7.41
C THR A 645 18.52 -9.85 6.01
N TYR A 646 17.84 -8.71 5.87
CA TYR A 646 17.43 -8.20 4.57
C TYR A 646 18.64 -7.93 3.65
N PHE A 647 18.55 -8.33 2.38
CA PHE A 647 19.61 -8.10 1.40
C PHE A 647 19.89 -6.60 1.21
N GLY A 648 21.16 -6.22 1.05
CA GLY A 648 21.57 -4.82 0.89
C GLY A 648 21.41 -3.90 2.11
N SER A 649 20.85 -4.38 3.24
CA SER A 649 20.49 -3.55 4.40
C SER A 649 21.65 -3.05 5.27
N VAL A 650 22.89 -3.44 4.96
CA VAL A 650 24.09 -2.98 5.67
C VAL A 650 24.30 -1.49 5.44
N SER A 651 24.19 -0.69 6.50
CA SER A 651 24.27 0.77 6.43
C SER A 651 25.01 1.35 7.65
N GLN A 652 25.23 2.68 7.65
CA GLN A 652 25.77 3.37 8.84
C GLN A 652 24.88 3.24 10.08
N HIS A 653 23.58 3.00 9.90
CA HIS A 653 22.60 2.82 10.97
C HIS A 653 22.44 1.34 11.38
N ALA A 654 22.68 0.41 10.44
CA ALA A 654 22.65 -1.04 10.65
C ALA A 654 23.94 -1.70 10.12
N PRO A 655 25.07 -1.65 10.85
CA PRO A 655 26.36 -2.14 10.35
C PRO A 655 26.44 -3.66 10.18
N ASN A 656 25.50 -4.41 10.74
CA ASN A 656 25.37 -5.86 10.60
C ASN A 656 24.19 -6.26 9.69
N GLY A 657 23.57 -5.30 8.99
CA GLY A 657 22.28 -5.48 8.32
C GLY A 657 21.09 -5.34 9.29
N VAL A 658 19.90 -5.23 8.71
CA VAL A 658 18.61 -5.26 9.42
C VAL A 658 18.17 -6.71 9.53
N SER A 659 17.90 -7.18 10.74
CA SER A 659 17.42 -8.54 11.00
C SER A 659 15.93 -8.66 10.66
N THR A 660 15.54 -9.85 10.18
CA THR A 660 14.15 -10.25 9.91
C THR A 660 13.44 -10.85 11.14
N GLY A 661 14.11 -10.96 12.29
CA GLY A 661 13.58 -11.53 13.53
C GLY A 661 14.44 -12.69 14.08
N ASP A 662 13.90 -13.39 15.08
CA ASP A 662 14.56 -14.48 15.80
C ASP A 662 14.37 -15.87 15.13
N GLY A 663 13.74 -15.91 13.95
CA GLY A 663 13.33 -17.12 13.23
C GLY A 663 11.90 -17.57 13.53
N THR A 664 11.43 -18.58 12.82
CA THR A 664 10.09 -19.16 13.00
C THR A 664 10.12 -20.21 14.10
N LEU A 665 9.19 -20.13 15.06
CA LEU A 665 9.01 -21.11 16.13
C LEU A 665 8.05 -22.21 15.68
N TYR A 666 8.54 -23.44 15.56
CA TYR A 666 7.72 -24.62 15.29
C TYR A 666 7.49 -25.43 16.56
N LYS A 667 6.32 -26.07 16.65
CA LYS A 667 6.00 -27.11 17.63
C LYS A 667 5.48 -28.33 16.90
N VAL A 668 6.14 -29.47 17.09
CA VAL A 668 5.90 -30.71 16.33
C VAL A 668 5.72 -31.92 17.24
N CYS A 669 5.03 -32.93 16.72
CA CYS A 669 4.81 -34.21 17.39
C CYS A 669 6.01 -35.15 17.27
N THR A 670 6.44 -35.67 18.42
CA THR A 670 7.59 -36.60 18.54
C THR A 670 7.23 -38.05 18.22
N GLY A 671 5.95 -38.40 18.36
CA GLY A 671 5.43 -39.78 18.38
C GLY A 671 5.61 -40.54 19.70
N GLU A 672 6.17 -39.91 20.75
CA GLU A 672 6.19 -40.48 22.12
C GLU A 672 4.77 -40.61 22.73
N ASN A 673 3.86 -39.72 22.33
CA ASN A 673 2.43 -39.77 22.68
C ASN A 673 1.60 -40.13 21.43
N PRO A 674 0.73 -41.17 21.47
CA PRO A 674 -0.17 -41.52 20.36
C PRO A 674 -1.37 -40.57 20.16
N ASP A 675 -1.47 -39.46 20.89
CA ASP A 675 -2.54 -38.46 20.70
C ASP A 675 -2.37 -37.59 19.44
N CYS A 676 -1.20 -37.63 18.78
CA CYS A 676 -0.93 -37.04 17.46
C CYS A 676 0.07 -37.88 16.67
N ASP A 677 0.11 -37.70 15.34
CA ASP A 677 0.94 -38.51 14.46
C ASP A 677 2.39 -38.00 14.40
N THR A 678 3.32 -38.90 14.11
CA THR A 678 4.76 -38.64 14.20
C THR A 678 5.19 -37.58 13.19
N GLY A 679 5.78 -36.49 13.67
CA GLY A 679 6.22 -35.38 12.84
C GLY A 679 5.14 -34.39 12.41
N GLU A 680 3.89 -34.51 12.86
CA GLU A 680 2.87 -33.48 12.61
C GLU A 680 3.26 -32.13 13.23
N THR A 681 3.03 -31.04 12.50
CA THR A 681 3.08 -29.68 13.06
C THR A 681 1.80 -29.41 13.86
N LEU A 682 1.96 -28.85 15.06
CA LEU A 682 0.86 -28.44 15.93
C LEU A 682 0.66 -26.92 15.95
N GLU A 683 1.75 -26.17 16.08
CA GLU A 683 1.76 -24.71 16.18
C GLU A 683 2.96 -24.15 15.40
N GLN A 684 2.75 -23.00 14.77
CA GLN A 684 3.78 -22.13 14.20
C GLN A 684 3.63 -20.74 14.83
N ASP A 685 4.71 -20.20 15.38
CA ASP A 685 4.75 -18.92 16.11
C ASP A 685 3.68 -18.80 17.23
N GLY A 686 3.33 -19.95 17.84
CA GLY A 686 2.31 -20.08 18.90
C GLY A 686 0.86 -20.17 18.40
N SER A 687 0.64 -20.28 17.08
CA SER A 687 -0.68 -20.40 16.45
C SER A 687 -0.85 -21.77 15.76
N PRO A 688 -1.99 -22.47 15.93
CA PRO A 688 -2.33 -23.65 15.13
C PRO A 688 -2.93 -23.30 13.74
N TYR A 689 -3.04 -22.01 13.41
CA TYR A 689 -3.55 -21.50 12.14
C TYR A 689 -2.43 -20.90 11.28
N LEU A 690 -2.57 -20.93 9.96
CA LEU A 690 -1.73 -20.10 9.08
C LEU A 690 -1.84 -18.63 9.50
N ALA A 691 -0.72 -17.91 9.50
CA ALA A 691 -0.63 -16.55 10.05
C ALA A 691 -1.63 -15.54 9.43
N TRP A 692 -2.07 -15.78 8.19
CA TRP A 692 -3.02 -14.97 7.44
C TRP A 692 -4.43 -15.60 7.30
N ARG A 693 -4.69 -16.67 8.07
CA ARG A 693 -5.96 -17.41 8.14
C ARG A 693 -6.31 -17.70 9.61
N THR A 694 -6.09 -16.74 10.49
CA THR A 694 -6.42 -16.83 11.91
C THR A 694 -7.89 -16.45 12.15
N PRO A 695 -8.49 -16.79 13.30
CA PRO A 695 -9.80 -16.29 13.70
C PRO A 695 -9.85 -14.75 13.82
N GLU A 696 -8.72 -14.10 14.12
CA GLU A 696 -8.58 -12.64 14.17
C GLU A 696 -8.65 -12.04 12.76
N MET A 697 -7.91 -12.59 11.79
CA MET A 697 -8.02 -12.19 10.38
C MET A 697 -9.44 -12.39 9.82
N GLU A 698 -10.15 -13.45 10.23
CA GLU A 698 -11.56 -13.66 9.86
C GLU A 698 -12.49 -12.59 10.44
N GLU A 699 -12.24 -12.11 11.66
CA GLU A 699 -13.01 -11.01 12.27
C GLU A 699 -12.68 -9.66 11.59
N ASP A 700 -11.40 -9.35 11.41
CA ASP A 700 -10.90 -8.10 10.82
C ASP A 700 -11.26 -7.93 9.32
N THR A 701 -11.47 -9.05 8.61
CA THR A 701 -11.93 -9.08 7.21
C THR A 701 -13.42 -9.39 7.07
N TYR A 702 -14.20 -9.22 8.13
CA TYR A 702 -15.67 -9.35 8.13
C TYR A 702 -16.20 -10.72 7.67
N GLY A 703 -15.41 -11.78 7.85
CA GLY A 703 -15.70 -13.15 7.43
C GLY A 703 -15.33 -13.47 5.98
N MET A 704 -14.71 -12.56 5.23
CA MET A 704 -14.34 -12.79 3.83
C MET A 704 -13.04 -13.62 3.68
N ILE A 705 -12.11 -13.55 4.64
CA ILE A 705 -10.99 -14.51 4.76
C ILE A 705 -11.28 -15.46 5.91
N GLY A 706 -11.93 -16.58 5.62
CA GLY A 706 -12.18 -17.64 6.62
C GLY A 706 -10.89 -18.29 7.13
N ASN A 707 -10.89 -18.67 8.41
CA ASN A 707 -9.73 -19.28 9.08
C ASN A 707 -9.36 -20.69 8.54
N GLU A 708 -8.10 -21.08 8.72
CA GLU A 708 -7.53 -22.34 8.21
C GLU A 708 -6.39 -22.84 9.12
N SER A 709 -6.55 -24.06 9.63
CA SER A 709 -5.62 -24.72 10.54
C SER A 709 -4.41 -25.29 9.79
N LEU A 710 -3.20 -25.01 10.27
CA LEU A 710 -1.98 -25.74 9.90
C LEU A 710 -1.71 -26.94 10.83
N ALA A 711 -2.38 -27.01 11.99
CA ALA A 711 -2.23 -28.15 12.89
C ALA A 711 -2.67 -29.46 12.20
N GLY A 712 -1.83 -30.49 12.30
CA GLY A 712 -1.98 -31.77 11.59
C GLY A 712 -1.28 -31.85 10.22
N THR A 713 -0.54 -30.81 9.81
CA THR A 713 0.26 -30.92 8.58
C THR A 713 1.51 -31.77 8.80
N SER A 714 1.78 -32.69 7.89
CA SER A 714 2.92 -33.59 7.90
C SER A 714 4.26 -32.85 7.87
N GLY A 715 5.14 -33.18 8.82
CA GLY A 715 6.57 -32.84 8.80
C GLY A 715 7.47 -33.99 8.32
N GLY A 716 6.94 -35.02 7.63
CA GLY A 716 7.75 -36.13 7.12
C GLY A 716 7.05 -37.48 6.94
N PHE A 717 5.81 -37.63 7.40
CA PHE A 717 5.06 -38.89 7.43
C PHE A 717 3.66 -38.75 6.81
N ILE A 718 3.20 -39.75 6.08
CA ILE A 718 1.86 -39.80 5.47
C ILE A 718 1.18 -41.07 5.96
N THR A 719 0.28 -40.97 6.93
CA THR A 719 -0.40 -42.08 7.60
C THR A 719 -1.26 -42.91 6.66
N GLY A 720 -1.91 -42.25 5.69
CA GLY A 720 -2.88 -42.81 4.75
C GLY A 720 -4.34 -42.43 5.04
N GLU A 721 -4.65 -41.77 6.16
CA GLU A 721 -6.02 -41.32 6.50
C GLU A 721 -6.00 -39.93 7.14
N GLY A 722 -6.53 -38.92 6.44
CA GLY A 722 -6.68 -37.56 6.98
C GLY A 722 -5.46 -36.66 6.88
N ASP A 723 -4.37 -37.12 6.27
CA ASP A 723 -3.11 -36.36 6.12
C ASP A 723 -3.30 -34.97 5.49
N LEU A 724 -2.50 -34.01 5.95
CA LEU A 724 -2.43 -32.65 5.42
C LEU A 724 -0.98 -32.29 5.07
N LEU A 725 -0.79 -31.47 4.04
CA LEU A 725 0.48 -30.88 3.65
C LEU A 725 0.42 -29.36 3.79
N ASN A 726 1.45 -28.77 4.41
CA ASN A 726 1.67 -27.33 4.39
C ASN A 726 2.49 -26.94 3.16
N LEU A 727 1.90 -26.20 2.23
CA LEU A 727 2.55 -25.75 1.00
C LEU A 727 3.23 -24.39 1.21
N GLY A 728 4.23 -24.34 2.08
CA GLY A 728 5.02 -23.13 2.34
C GLY A 728 4.22 -21.95 2.91
N ASP A 729 3.22 -22.25 3.74
CA ASP A 729 2.27 -21.31 4.33
C ASP A 729 1.37 -20.54 3.33
N TYR A 730 1.30 -21.00 2.07
CA TYR A 730 0.41 -20.45 1.03
C TYR A 730 -0.93 -21.21 0.93
N ALA A 731 -0.93 -22.51 1.23
CA ALA A 731 -2.14 -23.32 1.27
C ALA A 731 -1.91 -24.60 2.11
N ILE A 732 -3.01 -25.15 2.62
CA ILE A 732 -3.05 -26.52 3.13
C ILE A 732 -3.73 -27.39 2.07
N CYS A 733 -3.24 -28.60 1.84
CA CYS A 733 -3.92 -29.58 0.98
C CYS A 733 -3.88 -31.00 1.55
N SER A 734 -4.89 -31.81 1.21
CA SER A 734 -4.89 -33.25 1.49
C SER A 734 -4.26 -33.99 0.31
N PRO A 735 -3.16 -34.76 0.50
CA PRO A 735 -2.55 -35.51 -0.59
C PRO A 735 -3.38 -36.76 -0.94
N LEU A 736 -3.33 -37.14 -2.21
CA LEU A 736 -4.04 -38.29 -2.77
C LEU A 736 -3.06 -39.38 -3.19
N GLN A 737 -3.30 -40.61 -2.73
CA GLN A 737 -2.54 -41.78 -3.15
C GLN A 737 -2.75 -42.06 -4.64
N GLN A 738 -1.65 -42.20 -5.36
CA GLN A 738 -1.56 -42.65 -6.75
C GLN A 738 -1.04 -44.09 -6.82
N ALA A 739 -0.57 -44.54 -7.99
CA ALA A 739 -0.02 -45.88 -8.14
C ALA A 739 1.34 -46.07 -7.42
N ASP A 740 1.63 -47.33 -7.07
CA ASP A 740 2.93 -47.78 -6.58
C ASP A 740 4.07 -47.37 -7.53
N SER A 741 5.21 -47.02 -6.96
CA SER A 741 6.40 -46.45 -7.60
C SER A 741 7.67 -47.06 -7.00
N ASP A 742 8.83 -46.69 -7.54
CA ASP A 742 10.10 -46.83 -6.84
C ASP A 742 10.82 -45.48 -6.67
N HIS A 743 11.73 -45.43 -5.69
CA HIS A 743 12.76 -44.40 -5.58
C HIS A 743 14.12 -45.08 -5.41
N LEU A 744 15.00 -44.95 -6.40
CA LEU A 744 16.30 -45.63 -6.45
C LEU A 744 16.21 -47.17 -6.21
N GLY A 745 15.08 -47.80 -6.56
CA GLY A 745 14.82 -49.22 -6.35
C GLY A 745 14.14 -49.61 -5.03
N LEU A 746 13.90 -48.66 -4.11
CA LEU A 746 13.04 -48.86 -2.94
C LEU A 746 11.56 -48.77 -3.36
N LEU A 747 10.74 -49.72 -2.94
CA LEU A 747 9.29 -49.69 -3.18
C LEU A 747 8.63 -48.53 -2.42
N THR A 748 7.86 -47.70 -3.14
CA THR A 748 7.17 -46.52 -2.60
C THR A 748 5.73 -46.40 -3.11
N GLU A 749 4.89 -45.71 -2.36
CA GLU A 749 3.63 -45.16 -2.85
C GLU A 749 3.88 -43.74 -3.37
N THR A 750 3.29 -43.38 -4.51
CA THR A 750 3.27 -41.97 -4.94
C THR A 750 2.06 -41.28 -4.32
N TRP A 751 2.26 -40.13 -3.69
CA TRP A 751 1.21 -39.28 -3.14
C TRP A 751 1.30 -37.91 -3.78
N THR A 752 0.19 -37.38 -4.29
CA THR A 752 0.18 -36.08 -4.98
C THR A 752 -0.81 -35.09 -4.40
N CYS A 753 -0.48 -33.81 -4.49
CA CYS A 753 -1.38 -32.70 -4.21
C CYS A 753 -1.28 -31.69 -5.34
N HIS A 754 -2.42 -31.14 -5.76
CA HIS A 754 -2.53 -30.15 -6.81
C HIS A 754 -3.43 -29.00 -6.35
N ILE A 755 -3.05 -27.76 -6.68
CA ILE A 755 -3.89 -26.56 -6.54
C ILE A 755 -3.81 -25.79 -7.85
N ASP A 756 -4.97 -25.57 -8.47
CA ASP A 756 -5.10 -24.81 -9.72
C ASP A 756 -4.81 -23.31 -9.51
N GLY A 757 -4.12 -22.71 -10.49
CA GLY A 757 -3.57 -21.35 -10.40
C GLY A 757 -4.57 -20.19 -10.42
N ASN A 758 -5.87 -20.47 -10.44
CA ASN A 758 -6.96 -19.50 -10.38
C ASN A 758 -7.89 -19.71 -9.17
N GLU A 759 -7.60 -20.66 -8.27
CA GLU A 759 -8.47 -20.99 -7.13
C GLU A 759 -8.03 -20.36 -5.79
N ARG A 760 -6.71 -20.24 -5.55
CA ARG A 760 -6.16 -19.86 -4.24
C ARG A 760 -5.56 -18.45 -4.24
N LEU A 761 -6.40 -17.42 -4.07
CA LEU A 761 -5.94 -16.04 -3.83
C LEU A 761 -5.14 -15.95 -2.52
N ILE A 762 -3.91 -15.43 -2.58
CA ILE A 762 -3.02 -15.25 -1.41
C ILE A 762 -2.83 -13.77 -1.02
N GLN A 763 -3.71 -12.88 -1.49
CA GLN A 763 -3.66 -11.44 -1.19
C GLN A 763 -3.50 -11.14 0.30
N GLY A 764 -4.32 -11.75 1.16
CA GLY A 764 -4.24 -11.56 2.62
C GLY A 764 -2.94 -12.04 3.26
N LYS A 765 -2.18 -12.94 2.62
CA LYS A 765 -0.81 -13.31 3.06
C LYS A 765 0.20 -12.22 2.72
N LEU A 766 0.05 -11.58 1.56
CA LEU A 766 1.02 -10.64 0.99
C LEU A 766 0.81 -9.21 1.51
N ILE A 767 -0.43 -8.86 1.89
CA ILE A 767 -0.77 -7.58 2.53
C ILE A 767 -0.69 -7.73 4.06
N ASN A 768 -1.38 -8.73 4.61
CA ASN A 768 -1.50 -9.07 6.03
C ASN A 768 -1.71 -7.85 6.95
N SER A 769 -2.59 -6.92 6.53
CA SER A 769 -2.81 -5.65 7.22
C SER A 769 -3.85 -5.70 8.34
N HIS A 770 -4.57 -6.82 8.45
CA HIS A 770 -5.74 -6.97 9.34
C HIS A 770 -6.80 -5.90 9.07
N SER A 771 -7.20 -5.75 7.79
CA SER A 771 -8.19 -4.74 7.41
C SER A 771 -8.94 -5.07 6.11
N ALA A 772 -9.87 -4.19 5.72
CA ALA A 772 -10.53 -4.21 4.42
C ALA A 772 -9.56 -4.20 3.22
N LEU A 773 -8.29 -3.83 3.41
CA LEU A 773 -7.27 -3.86 2.37
C LEU A 773 -6.91 -5.30 1.95
N ASP A 774 -6.91 -6.25 2.88
CA ASP A 774 -6.58 -7.66 2.64
C ASP A 774 -7.59 -8.35 1.70
N ILE A 775 -8.81 -7.82 1.62
CA ILE A 775 -9.93 -8.31 0.79
C ILE A 775 -10.27 -7.38 -0.38
N PHE A 776 -9.55 -6.27 -0.53
CA PHE A 776 -9.84 -5.29 -1.58
C PHE A 776 -9.48 -5.88 -2.96
N PRO A 777 -10.43 -6.01 -3.92
CA PRO A 777 -10.13 -6.67 -5.19
C PRO A 777 -9.06 -5.94 -5.98
N GLY A 778 -8.00 -6.65 -6.37
CA GLY A 778 -6.88 -6.09 -7.12
C GLY A 778 -5.83 -5.36 -6.31
N ALA A 779 -5.88 -5.41 -4.97
CA ALA A 779 -4.79 -4.90 -4.15
C ALA A 779 -3.52 -5.74 -4.33
N VAL A 780 -3.56 -7.07 -4.18
CA VAL A 780 -2.50 -7.99 -4.66
C VAL A 780 -3.17 -9.23 -5.23
N PRO A 781 -3.60 -9.21 -6.51
CA PRO A 781 -4.39 -10.29 -7.10
C PRO A 781 -3.52 -11.46 -7.55
N ILE A 782 -2.70 -11.96 -6.62
CA ILE A 782 -1.80 -13.10 -6.82
C ILE A 782 -2.45 -14.36 -6.28
N TYR A 783 -2.55 -15.36 -7.16
CA TYR A 783 -3.03 -16.70 -6.89
C TYR A 783 -1.86 -17.66 -6.80
N PHE A 784 -1.93 -18.58 -5.84
CA PHE A 784 -0.95 -19.65 -5.62
C PHE A 784 -1.41 -20.93 -6.30
N ALA A 785 -0.53 -21.53 -7.09
CA ALA A 785 -0.70 -22.87 -7.64
C ALA A 785 0.42 -23.78 -7.12
N ALA A 786 0.15 -25.07 -7.00
CA ALA A 786 1.17 -26.03 -6.61
C ALA A 786 0.94 -27.41 -7.21
N ASP A 787 2.04 -28.05 -7.59
CA ASP A 787 2.13 -29.45 -7.97
C ASP A 787 3.14 -30.13 -7.04
N VAL A 788 2.68 -31.05 -6.21
CA VAL A 788 3.52 -31.79 -5.26
C VAL A 788 3.45 -33.28 -5.58
N GLU A 789 4.60 -33.92 -5.68
CA GLU A 789 4.75 -35.38 -5.73
C GLU A 789 5.65 -35.85 -4.59
N LEU A 790 5.13 -36.74 -3.75
CA LEU A 790 5.84 -37.39 -2.64
C LEU A 790 5.97 -38.89 -2.91
N LYS A 791 7.11 -39.47 -2.56
CA LYS A 791 7.36 -40.92 -2.52
C LYS A 791 7.38 -41.35 -1.06
N VAL A 792 6.42 -42.18 -0.66
CA VAL A 792 6.22 -42.61 0.72
C VAL A 792 6.57 -44.10 0.85
N GLN A 793 7.31 -44.49 1.88
CA GLN A 793 7.61 -45.91 2.13
C GLN A 793 6.35 -46.59 2.75
N PRO A 794 5.79 -47.66 2.16
CA PRO A 794 4.44 -48.15 2.54
C PRO A 794 4.29 -48.65 3.98
N THR A 795 5.38 -49.12 4.60
CA THR A 795 5.40 -49.75 5.93
C THR A 795 5.76 -48.76 7.02
N ALA A 796 6.79 -47.94 6.80
CA ALA A 796 7.29 -46.94 7.73
C ALA A 796 6.51 -45.61 7.63
N ARG A 797 5.70 -45.42 6.57
CA ARG A 797 4.92 -44.22 6.26
C ARG A 797 5.72 -42.92 6.12
N ILE A 798 7.05 -43.00 6.13
CA ILE A 798 7.97 -41.87 5.95
C ILE A 798 8.08 -41.46 4.47
N ILE A 799 8.19 -40.16 4.21
CA ILE A 799 8.50 -39.58 2.91
C ILE A 799 9.99 -39.79 2.63
N VAL A 800 10.32 -40.54 1.57
CA VAL A 800 11.71 -40.84 1.16
C VAL A 800 12.20 -39.97 0.02
N ALA A 801 11.30 -39.37 -0.75
CA ALA A 801 11.62 -38.34 -1.74
C ALA A 801 10.41 -37.44 -1.95
N GLY A 802 10.65 -36.20 -2.36
CA GLY A 802 9.62 -35.24 -2.68
C GLY A 802 10.08 -34.25 -3.75
N ALA A 803 9.16 -33.84 -4.61
CA ALA A 803 9.32 -32.75 -5.54
C ALA A 803 8.09 -31.83 -5.45
N SER A 804 8.32 -30.54 -5.55
CA SER A 804 7.28 -29.52 -5.52
C SER A 804 7.60 -28.42 -6.52
N GLU A 805 6.63 -28.12 -7.37
CA GLU A 805 6.57 -26.86 -8.12
C GLU A 805 5.51 -25.97 -7.46
N SER A 806 5.84 -24.70 -7.23
CA SER A 806 4.88 -23.70 -6.77
C SER A 806 4.92 -22.52 -7.72
N TYR A 807 3.78 -22.18 -8.30
CA TYR A 807 3.63 -21.05 -9.21
C TYR A 807 2.81 -19.94 -8.56
N PHE A 808 3.11 -18.72 -8.96
CA PHE A 808 2.36 -17.54 -8.55
C PHE A 808 1.87 -16.84 -9.81
N TYR A 809 0.55 -16.74 -9.91
CA TYR A 809 -0.14 -16.15 -11.05
C TYR A 809 -0.76 -14.82 -10.64
N ILE A 810 -0.58 -13.78 -11.45
CA ILE A 810 -1.34 -12.53 -11.31
C ILE A 810 -2.59 -12.61 -12.19
N ASP A 811 -3.73 -12.17 -11.64
CA ASP A 811 -4.93 -11.87 -12.43
C ASP A 811 -4.74 -10.57 -13.21
N MET A 812 -4.69 -10.67 -14.54
CA MET A 812 -4.43 -9.52 -15.42
C MET A 812 -5.68 -8.70 -15.76
N ARG A 813 -6.87 -9.12 -15.31
CA ARG A 813 -8.13 -8.39 -15.53
C ARG A 813 -8.14 -7.05 -14.77
N PRO A 814 -8.94 -6.05 -15.17
CA PRO A 814 -9.11 -4.82 -14.39
C PRO A 814 -9.82 -5.11 -13.04
N MET A 815 -9.52 -4.31 -12.01
CA MET A 815 -9.97 -4.53 -10.61
C MET A 815 -11.48 -4.79 -10.46
N HIS A 816 -12.33 -4.16 -11.29
CA HIS A 816 -13.78 -4.34 -11.25
C HIS A 816 -14.25 -5.72 -11.76
N GLU A 817 -13.52 -6.34 -12.70
CA GLU A 817 -13.76 -7.73 -13.12
C GLU A 817 -13.27 -8.71 -12.05
N GLN A 818 -12.13 -8.42 -11.43
CA GLN A 818 -11.59 -9.20 -10.31
C GLN A 818 -12.55 -9.22 -9.10
N GLY A 819 -13.20 -8.10 -8.81
CA GLY A 819 -14.19 -7.97 -7.74
C GLY A 819 -15.57 -8.52 -8.04
N SER A 820 -15.88 -8.88 -9.30
CA SER A 820 -17.21 -9.34 -9.72
C SER A 820 -17.29 -10.80 -10.18
N SER A 821 -16.17 -11.42 -10.54
CA SER A 821 -16.10 -12.88 -10.76
C SER A 821 -14.73 -13.48 -10.47
N SER A 822 -14.73 -14.75 -10.05
CA SER A 822 -13.54 -15.60 -10.09
C SER A 822 -12.94 -15.64 -11.50
N PRO A 823 -11.60 -15.71 -11.63
CA PRO A 823 -10.93 -15.76 -12.94
C PRO A 823 -10.89 -17.15 -13.56
N GLU A 824 -10.67 -17.20 -14.88
CA GLU A 824 -10.26 -18.41 -15.61
C GLU A 824 -8.73 -18.45 -15.77
N MET A 825 -8.14 -19.63 -16.01
CA MET A 825 -6.68 -19.74 -16.24
C MET A 825 -6.17 -18.99 -17.49
N SER A 826 -7.05 -18.52 -18.39
CA SER A 826 -6.70 -17.62 -19.48
C SER A 826 -6.43 -16.18 -19.05
N ASP A 827 -6.89 -15.80 -17.85
CA ASP A 827 -6.74 -14.47 -17.27
C ASP A 827 -5.44 -14.35 -16.45
N MET A 828 -4.78 -15.50 -16.21
CA MET A 828 -3.60 -15.64 -15.35
C MET A 828 -2.30 -15.44 -16.12
N GLN A 829 -1.38 -14.65 -15.54
CA GLN A 829 0.01 -14.55 -15.99
C GLN A 829 0.95 -15.05 -14.89
N ALA A 830 1.86 -15.97 -15.20
CA ALA A 830 2.88 -16.40 -14.25
C ALA A 830 3.86 -15.24 -13.95
N VAL A 831 4.12 -14.96 -12.67
CA VAL A 831 5.07 -13.91 -12.24
C VAL A 831 6.26 -14.47 -11.44
N PHE A 832 6.09 -15.64 -10.83
CA PHE A 832 7.10 -16.31 -10.00
C PHE A 832 6.89 -17.83 -10.01
N LYS A 833 7.97 -18.61 -9.92
CA LYS A 833 7.95 -20.06 -9.68
C LYS A 833 9.08 -20.44 -8.73
N ILE A 834 8.75 -21.31 -7.78
CA ILE A 834 9.70 -22.03 -6.93
C ILE A 834 9.69 -23.50 -7.36
N GLU A 835 10.87 -24.08 -7.54
CA GLU A 835 11.07 -25.53 -7.62
C GLU A 835 11.91 -25.95 -6.42
N SER A 836 11.42 -26.92 -5.65
CA SER A 836 12.22 -27.61 -4.65
C SER A 836 12.01 -29.12 -4.70
N GLY A 837 13.10 -29.85 -4.53
CA GLY A 837 13.08 -31.30 -4.57
C GLY A 837 14.24 -31.89 -3.78
N GLY A 838 14.04 -33.09 -3.26
CA GLY A 838 15.02 -33.80 -2.46
C GLY A 838 14.59 -35.24 -2.23
N GLY A 839 15.52 -36.06 -1.77
CA GLY A 839 15.21 -37.44 -1.40
C GLY A 839 16.42 -38.16 -0.85
N ALA A 840 16.15 -39.30 -0.21
CA ALA A 840 17.15 -40.21 0.29
C ALA A 840 18.14 -40.57 -0.83
N ASP A 841 19.42 -40.50 -0.50
CA ASP A 841 20.50 -40.89 -1.40
C ASP A 841 20.61 -42.41 -1.52
N ALA A 842 21.52 -42.89 -2.37
CA ALA A 842 21.66 -44.32 -2.62
C ALA A 842 22.08 -45.13 -1.38
N GLU A 843 22.84 -44.54 -0.46
CA GLU A 843 23.29 -45.20 0.78
C GLU A 843 22.13 -45.31 1.79
N THR A 844 21.39 -44.23 1.99
CA THR A 844 20.16 -44.21 2.81
C THR A 844 19.12 -45.17 2.25
N VAL A 845 18.92 -45.19 0.93
CA VAL A 845 18.01 -46.12 0.26
C VAL A 845 18.46 -47.57 0.41
N GLU A 846 19.75 -47.89 0.28
CA GLU A 846 20.26 -49.26 0.48
C GLU A 846 20.04 -49.74 1.92
N LEU A 847 20.22 -48.86 2.92
CA LEU A 847 19.92 -49.13 4.33
C LEU A 847 18.42 -49.39 4.56
N MET A 848 17.53 -48.54 4.03
CA MET A 848 16.08 -48.75 4.13
C MET A 848 15.60 -50.01 3.40
N GLN A 849 16.17 -50.29 2.22
CA GLN A 849 15.88 -51.46 1.42
C GLN A 849 16.29 -52.75 2.15
N SER A 850 17.46 -52.77 2.80
CA SER A 850 17.92 -53.89 3.63
C SER A 850 17.05 -54.07 4.89
N GLY A 851 16.88 -52.99 5.67
CA GLY A 851 16.21 -53.05 6.97
C GLY A 851 14.71 -53.33 6.90
N ILE A 852 14.02 -52.80 5.88
CA ILE A 852 12.55 -52.88 5.76
C ILE A 852 12.15 -53.91 4.70
N VAL A 853 12.53 -53.69 3.43
CA VAL A 853 11.92 -54.38 2.29
C VAL A 853 12.50 -55.77 2.05
N ASP A 854 13.82 -55.96 2.23
CA ASP A 854 14.44 -57.28 2.11
C ASP A 854 13.93 -58.21 3.22
N ASN A 855 13.84 -57.70 4.45
CA ASN A 855 13.27 -58.39 5.61
C ASN A 855 11.78 -58.80 5.44
N GLN A 856 11.04 -58.24 4.48
CA GLN A 856 9.68 -58.66 4.13
C GLN A 856 9.62 -59.77 3.06
N LYS A 857 10.71 -60.09 2.35
CA LYS A 857 10.71 -61.06 1.23
C LYS A 857 10.65 -62.50 1.74
N GLN A 858 9.45 -63.10 1.75
CA GLN A 858 9.16 -64.45 2.28
C GLN A 858 10.19 -65.57 1.98
N PHE A 859 10.87 -65.54 0.82
CA PHE A 859 11.86 -66.54 0.43
C PHE A 859 13.33 -66.15 0.73
N THR A 860 13.63 -64.85 0.85
CA THR A 860 14.99 -64.28 0.87
C THR A 860 15.26 -63.28 2.00
N TYR A 861 14.34 -63.11 2.96
CA TYR A 861 14.44 -62.21 4.13
C TYR A 861 15.67 -62.39 5.04
N TRP A 862 16.53 -63.36 4.75
CA TRP A 862 17.70 -63.77 5.54
C TRP A 862 19.01 -63.59 4.77
N THR A 863 18.96 -63.10 3.52
CA THR A 863 20.14 -63.03 2.63
C THR A 863 20.95 -61.75 2.75
N ASN A 864 20.40 -60.75 3.42
CA ASN A 864 21.02 -59.51 3.89
C ASN A 864 22.03 -59.76 5.03
N PHE A 865 21.82 -60.77 5.88
CA PHE A 865 22.67 -61.07 7.04
C PHE A 865 22.84 -59.87 7.98
N ASP A 866 21.71 -59.35 8.45
CA ASP A 866 21.65 -58.19 9.34
C ASP A 866 22.57 -58.39 10.57
N THR A 867 23.22 -57.31 11.01
CA THR A 867 24.20 -57.38 12.12
C THR A 867 23.62 -57.04 13.49
N ASP A 868 22.38 -56.55 13.53
CA ASP A 868 21.67 -56.24 14.78
C ASP A 868 21.20 -57.48 15.52
N GLY A 869 21.29 -57.43 16.84
CA GLY A 869 21.33 -58.64 17.68
C GLY A 869 20.12 -59.58 17.53
N GLY A 870 18.93 -59.08 17.17
CA GLY A 870 17.72 -59.89 16.98
C GLY A 870 17.68 -60.59 15.61
N SER A 871 17.80 -59.82 14.53
CA SER A 871 17.77 -60.30 13.13
C SER A 871 19.00 -61.16 12.81
N PHE A 872 20.19 -60.78 13.30
CA PHE A 872 21.42 -61.56 13.17
C PHE A 872 21.29 -63.03 13.58
N PHE A 873 20.52 -63.34 14.64
CA PHE A 873 20.25 -64.73 15.03
C PHE A 873 19.22 -65.42 14.13
N ILE A 874 18.21 -64.70 13.64
CA ILE A 874 17.19 -65.24 12.74
C ILE A 874 17.82 -65.60 11.39
N ASP A 875 18.66 -64.73 10.83
CA ASP A 875 19.33 -64.95 9.54
C ASP A 875 20.27 -66.15 9.59
N GLN A 876 21.09 -66.24 10.63
CA GLN A 876 21.98 -67.39 10.83
C GLN A 876 21.21 -68.71 11.06
N VAL A 877 20.10 -68.68 11.79
CA VAL A 877 19.26 -69.86 11.99
C VAL A 877 18.60 -70.27 10.66
N THR A 878 18.09 -69.31 9.89
CA THR A 878 17.43 -69.54 8.59
C THR A 878 18.41 -70.04 7.55
N ALA A 879 19.61 -69.45 7.47
CA ALA A 879 20.73 -69.91 6.65
C ALA A 879 21.18 -71.33 7.07
N ALA A 880 21.27 -71.62 8.37
CA ALA A 880 21.62 -72.96 8.87
C ALA A 880 20.53 -74.00 8.56
N ILE A 881 19.24 -73.63 8.58
CA ILE A 881 18.13 -74.49 8.16
C ILE A 881 18.20 -74.77 6.67
N TYR A 882 18.43 -73.76 5.81
CA TYR A 882 18.62 -73.96 4.38
C TYR A 882 19.85 -74.81 4.06
N LEU A 883 20.99 -74.53 4.69
CA LEU A 883 22.22 -75.31 4.51
C LEU A 883 22.03 -76.75 4.99
N GLY A 884 21.35 -76.96 6.11
CA GLY A 884 20.94 -78.28 6.60
C GLY A 884 20.01 -79.01 5.63
N ALA A 885 18.99 -78.34 5.10
CA ALA A 885 18.07 -78.87 4.10
C ALA A 885 18.79 -79.28 2.81
N ILE A 886 19.66 -78.42 2.28
CA ILE A 886 20.49 -78.67 1.10
C ILE A 886 21.42 -79.87 1.33
N VAL A 887 22.11 -79.94 2.47
CA VAL A 887 22.98 -81.07 2.82
C VAL A 887 22.18 -82.38 2.92
N LEU A 888 20.97 -82.35 3.49
CA LEU A 888 20.11 -83.53 3.59
C LEU A 888 19.56 -83.98 2.22
N VAL A 889 19.16 -83.06 1.35
CA VAL A 889 18.77 -83.37 -0.03
C VAL A 889 19.97 -83.93 -0.83
N ILE A 890 21.15 -83.30 -0.75
CA ILE A 890 22.36 -83.77 -1.42
C ILE A 890 22.78 -85.15 -0.90
N MET A 891 22.77 -85.40 0.42
CA MET A 891 23.05 -86.73 0.97
C MET A 891 22.00 -87.77 0.58
N GLY A 892 20.73 -87.38 0.47
CA GLY A 892 19.67 -88.24 -0.05
C GLY A 892 19.87 -88.62 -1.51
N VAL A 893 20.17 -87.65 -2.38
CA VAL A 893 20.42 -87.83 -3.81
C VAL A 893 21.71 -88.64 -4.05
N LEU A 894 22.82 -88.29 -3.40
CA LEU A 894 24.06 -89.08 -3.45
C LEU A 894 23.87 -90.48 -2.87
N GLY A 895 23.01 -90.64 -1.86
CA GLY A 895 22.59 -91.92 -1.32
C GLY A 895 21.85 -92.76 -2.37
N ILE A 896 20.90 -92.18 -3.09
CA ILE A 896 20.18 -92.84 -4.20
C ILE A 896 21.17 -93.26 -5.29
N ILE A 897 22.02 -92.34 -5.77
CA ILE A 897 23.03 -92.59 -6.81
C ILE A 897 23.98 -93.73 -6.40
N ARG A 898 24.45 -93.75 -5.14
CA ARG A 898 25.30 -94.84 -4.62
C ARG A 898 24.55 -96.16 -4.42
N SER A 899 23.25 -96.12 -4.10
CA SER A 899 22.43 -97.33 -3.94
C SER A 899 21.99 -97.98 -5.27
N GLY A 900 22.09 -97.25 -6.39
CA GLY A 900 21.82 -97.78 -7.74
C GLY A 900 22.96 -98.60 -8.35
N ALA A 901 24.09 -98.75 -7.68
CA ALA A 901 25.33 -99.31 -8.27
C ALA A 901 25.47 -100.84 -8.20
N THR A 902 24.45 -101.59 -7.77
CA THR A 902 24.50 -103.06 -7.69
C THR A 902 23.20 -103.74 -8.13
N GLU A 903 22.94 -103.77 -9.43
CA GLU A 903 22.47 -104.98 -10.13
C GLU A 903 22.64 -104.83 -11.66
N SER A 904 23.11 -105.89 -12.31
CA SER A 904 23.26 -106.03 -13.76
C SER A 904 23.11 -107.53 -14.04
N PRO A 905 22.39 -107.98 -15.10
CA PRO A 905 23.00 -107.93 -16.44
C PRO A 905 22.04 -107.81 -17.65
N ALA A 906 22.70 -107.70 -18.82
CA ALA A 906 22.36 -108.33 -20.12
C ALA A 906 21.71 -107.50 -21.25
N LEU A 907 22.51 -107.37 -22.32
CA LEU A 907 22.21 -107.42 -23.76
C LEU A 907 20.83 -106.94 -24.28
N GLY A 908 20.88 -105.93 -25.15
CA GLY A 908 19.85 -105.64 -26.15
C GLY A 908 20.28 -104.47 -27.03
N ALA A 909 20.62 -104.74 -28.30
CA ALA A 909 20.90 -103.70 -29.29
C ALA A 909 19.71 -103.58 -30.25
N THR A 910 19.39 -102.36 -30.69
CA THR A 910 18.84 -102.04 -32.02
C THR A 910 19.01 -100.55 -32.31
N GLU A 911 19.23 -100.25 -33.59
CA GLU A 911 19.25 -98.92 -34.20
C GLU A 911 17.83 -98.46 -34.61
N ASP A 912 17.78 -97.27 -35.22
CA ASP A 912 16.75 -96.61 -36.05
C ASP A 912 16.29 -95.27 -35.43
N GLU A 913 16.67 -94.11 -35.97
CA GLU A 913 16.45 -93.49 -37.31
C GLU A 913 15.19 -92.61 -37.38
N THR A 914 15.44 -91.32 -37.69
CA THR A 914 14.57 -90.40 -38.49
C THR A 914 13.21 -89.98 -37.89
N GLU A 915 12.58 -88.83 -38.21
CA GLU A 915 12.60 -87.87 -39.32
C GLU A 915 12.22 -86.48 -38.71
N THR A 916 12.82 -85.31 -39.03
CA THR A 916 12.44 -84.34 -40.10
C THR A 916 10.93 -84.23 -40.40
N GLU A 917 10.30 -83.06 -40.64
CA GLU A 917 10.77 -81.86 -41.35
C GLU A 917 9.83 -80.63 -41.11
N LYS A 918 10.35 -79.39 -41.34
CA LYS A 918 9.70 -78.09 -41.75
C LYS A 918 8.41 -77.59 -41.06
N ALA A 919 8.29 -76.33 -40.60
CA ALA A 919 8.55 -75.01 -41.20
C ALA A 919 7.50 -74.56 -42.24
N ASP A 920 6.92 -73.36 -42.03
CA ASP A 920 6.85 -72.31 -43.06
C ASP A 920 6.43 -70.94 -42.48
N GLU A 921 6.70 -69.92 -43.30
CA GLU A 921 6.78 -68.48 -43.05
C GLU A 921 6.28 -67.79 -44.35
N VAL A 922 5.76 -66.55 -44.43
CA VAL A 922 5.82 -65.37 -43.56
C VAL A 922 4.43 -64.64 -43.63
N ASP A 923 4.42 -63.30 -43.56
CA ASP A 923 3.53 -62.31 -44.21
C ASP A 923 2.17 -61.90 -43.59
N ASP A 924 2.29 -60.92 -42.68
CA ASP A 924 1.98 -59.49 -42.87
C ASP A 924 0.57 -58.90 -43.09
N ASP A 925 0.51 -57.66 -42.59
CA ASP A 925 -0.32 -56.50 -42.91
C ASP A 925 -1.77 -56.34 -42.38
N LEU A 926 -1.84 -55.41 -41.41
CA LEU A 926 -2.75 -54.25 -41.34
C LEU A 926 -4.26 -54.44 -41.55
N LEU A 927 -5.03 -54.10 -40.51
CA LEU A 927 -6.06 -53.05 -40.64
C LEU A 927 -6.46 -52.41 -39.30
N ASN A 928 -6.72 -51.11 -39.38
CA ASN A 928 -7.02 -50.16 -38.31
C ASN A 928 -8.54 -50.14 -37.98
N GLN A 929 -8.94 -50.07 -36.70
CA GLN A 929 -9.94 -49.11 -36.17
C GLN A 929 -10.37 -49.34 -34.70
N THR A 930 -10.06 -48.36 -33.85
CA THR A 930 -10.93 -47.70 -32.85
C THR A 930 -12.19 -48.39 -32.29
N GLY A 931 -12.31 -48.44 -30.95
CA GLY A 931 -13.60 -48.16 -30.28
C GLY A 931 -13.88 -48.88 -28.94
N GLY A 932 -14.01 -48.10 -27.85
CA GLY A 932 -14.96 -48.35 -26.76
C GLY A 932 -14.44 -48.97 -25.46
N ASP A 933 -14.54 -48.16 -24.39
CA ASP A 933 -14.91 -48.48 -23.00
C ASP A 933 -14.39 -49.77 -22.34
N PHE A 934 -13.39 -49.66 -21.46
CA PHE A 934 -13.60 -49.46 -20.00
C PHE A 934 -12.29 -49.18 -19.25
#